data_AF-A0A951LF79-F1
#
_entry.id   AF-A0A951LF79-F1
#
_cell.length_a   1.000
_cell.length_b   1.000
_cell.length_c   1.000
_cell.angle_alpha   90.00
_cell.angle_beta   90.00
_cell.angle_gamma   90.00
#
_symmetry.space_group_name_H-M   'P 1'
#
loop_
_entity.id
_entity.type
_entity.pdbx_description
1 polymer ?
#
loop_
_entity_poly.entity_id
_entity_poly.type
_entity_poly.pdbx_seq_one_letter_code
_entity_poly.pdbx_strand_id
1 'polypeptide(L)'
;MKKYYSQIVAVVLLWTIAALSIPSLNQALAQAPANTICNRVRFFPRPGFAKRMVGGKIQGSNLDATSGFVDLATIATPPPEGQWSELKFNNTTVYKYLRLFTPTDSWGNVAELEFYSGDTKMKGQPYGTYGSRNNSGNTFDKAFDGDTKTFFDAPIANSQYLGIVVAGVADSASTNSPTTPVANSKAHRHYHIGNSLTDTIGEYMQATAKVAGYNDDFFDRQTIPGAPLRVNWESKGGFGTPYHDAFVKEAPLTDLVLQAFIDNGDSQSPEYSLKFYDLAKQSSPRVQPWIYGQWPVTGSGKPSSGTPDWEERAMTYMRVYVAHALNFANERPDSGVRVVPGGLALINLKHAIEAGKVPGMTDFFPANFDDDLHLSMAGRYFIGLVHFATLYGQNPVGLPLAGINNTLPKLTPEQTRVYQQIAWDTVTQFKRSGGSEVGFKVPGNIDARAHANAIPPFNDPHVIFISNGSNYDYVLNAPTAGPYELRISISADKPGHQLEVTSNHKLVGNVEAPVSTGGAFADTLPITLNLKAGVNLLHLHVPENRPYDIDSLKITTLGGSALLNTLPLTNFWAFNPEINAGAAYTKDFNVWDAETKDDGLKVTAISNNQTLVPDANIKVEAGDFKGEWGQHSNRRIAVTPAAGQTGQAKIIITVQDAGGLKRAVAFNLKVK
;
A
#
# COMPACT_ATOMS: atom_id res chain seq x y z
N MET A 1 69.98 -43.21 -32.65
CA MET A 1 69.21 -44.31 -32.02
C MET A 1 67.74 -43.88 -32.04
N LYS A 2 66.83 -44.61 -32.70
CA LYS A 2 65.97 -45.70 -32.16
C LYS A 2 65.12 -45.25 -30.95
N LYS A 3 63.82 -45.56 -30.80
CA LYS A 3 62.70 -46.09 -31.64
C LYS A 3 61.42 -45.78 -30.80
N TYR A 4 60.29 -45.31 -31.34
CA TYR A 4 59.20 -46.06 -32.01
C TYR A 4 58.48 -47.14 -31.17
N TYR A 5 57.14 -46.99 -31.04
CA TYR A 5 56.12 -47.97 -30.54
C TYR A 5 56.24 -48.39 -29.06
N SER A 6 55.21 -48.88 -28.35
CA SER A 6 53.84 -49.35 -28.71
C SER A 6 52.83 -49.00 -27.57
N GLN A 7 51.71 -48.28 -27.82
CA GLN A 7 50.33 -48.81 -28.06
C GLN A 7 49.52 -49.23 -26.79
N ILE A 8 48.30 -48.70 -26.57
CA ILE A 8 46.95 -49.35 -26.73
C ILE A 8 46.48 -50.09 -25.45
N VAL A 9 45.23 -50.09 -24.94
CA VAL A 9 43.89 -49.46 -25.21
C VAL A 9 43.01 -49.79 -23.96
N ALA A 10 41.88 -49.18 -23.60
CA ALA A 10 41.27 -47.84 -23.73
C ALA A 10 40.24 -47.70 -22.58
N VAL A 11 39.28 -46.76 -22.56
CA VAL A 11 37.87 -46.93 -23.04
C VAL A 11 37.07 -45.79 -22.31
N VAL A 12 35.97 -45.14 -22.73
CA VAL A 12 35.20 -44.78 -23.97
C VAL A 12 34.00 -43.97 -23.41
N LEU A 13 33.51 -42.83 -23.88
CA LEU A 13 33.78 -41.84 -24.96
C LEU A 13 33.27 -40.48 -24.39
N LEU A 14 33.66 -39.24 -24.76
CA LEU A 14 33.86 -38.58 -26.06
C LEU A 14 32.60 -38.53 -26.96
N TRP A 15 31.91 -37.38 -26.97
CA TRP A 15 31.20 -36.87 -28.15
C TRP A 15 31.47 -35.37 -28.28
N THR A 16 31.41 -34.85 -29.52
CA THR A 16 31.92 -33.53 -29.90
C THR A 16 30.80 -32.56 -30.27
N ILE A 17 31.09 -31.25 -30.19
CA ILE A 17 30.56 -30.21 -31.09
C ILE A 17 31.55 -29.03 -31.09
N ALA A 18 31.59 -28.27 -32.18
CA ALA A 18 32.71 -27.39 -32.52
C ALA A 18 32.70 -26.02 -31.82
N ALA A 19 33.90 -25.47 -31.58
CA ALA A 19 34.08 -24.07 -31.25
C ALA A 19 34.07 -23.21 -32.52
N LEU A 20 33.15 -22.25 -32.60
CA LEU A 20 33.17 -21.17 -33.59
C LEU A 20 33.77 -19.91 -32.97
N SER A 21 34.53 -19.15 -33.78
CA SER A 21 35.15 -17.90 -33.38
C SER A 21 34.10 -16.85 -33.00
N ILE A 22 34.10 -16.39 -31.75
CA ILE A 22 33.24 -15.30 -31.28
C ILE A 22 33.75 -13.97 -31.90
N PRO A 23 32.95 -13.26 -32.72
CA PRO A 23 33.32 -11.93 -33.19
C PRO A 23 33.35 -10.94 -32.00
N SER A 24 34.26 -9.96 -32.05
CA SER A 24 34.35 -8.91 -31.04
C SER A 24 33.02 -8.18 -30.83
N LEU A 25 32.76 -7.73 -29.59
CA LEU A 25 31.49 -7.15 -29.09
C LEU A 25 30.98 -5.87 -29.80
N ASN A 26 31.59 -5.44 -30.91
CA ASN A 26 31.32 -4.19 -31.62
C ASN A 26 30.49 -4.33 -32.92
N GLN A 27 30.00 -5.53 -33.27
CA GLN A 27 29.06 -5.73 -34.38
C GLN A 27 27.80 -6.51 -33.97
N ALA A 28 27.13 -6.02 -32.93
CA ALA A 28 25.74 -6.38 -32.60
C ALA A 28 24.86 -5.15 -32.30
N LEU A 29 25.28 -3.95 -32.74
CA LEU A 29 24.32 -2.89 -33.07
C LEU A 29 23.56 -3.31 -34.32
N ALA A 30 22.57 -4.19 -34.13
CA ALA A 30 21.48 -4.31 -35.08
C ALA A 30 20.86 -2.91 -35.20
N GLN A 31 20.96 -2.29 -36.38
CA GLN A 31 20.31 -1.02 -36.63
C GLN A 31 18.83 -1.22 -36.33
N ALA A 32 18.30 -0.49 -35.32
CA ALA A 32 16.89 -0.56 -34.97
C ALA A 32 16.09 -0.32 -36.26
N PRO A 33 15.15 -1.20 -36.63
CA PRO A 33 14.60 -1.24 -37.97
C PRO A 33 14.05 0.14 -38.33
N ALA A 34 14.39 0.61 -39.53
CA ALA A 34 14.12 1.98 -39.93
C ALA A 34 12.66 2.35 -39.65
N ASN A 35 12.46 3.53 -39.07
CA ASN A 35 11.19 4.07 -38.57
C ASN A 35 10.75 3.63 -37.14
N THR A 36 11.68 3.31 -36.23
CA THR A 36 11.39 2.92 -34.82
C THR A 36 11.52 4.02 -33.76
N ILE A 37 12.16 5.17 -34.05
CA ILE A 37 12.29 6.27 -33.09
C ILE A 37 11.14 7.26 -33.28
N CYS A 38 10.19 7.31 -32.35
CA CYS A 38 9.11 8.29 -32.40
C CYS A 38 9.64 9.69 -32.06
N ASN A 39 9.52 10.63 -33.00
CA ASN A 39 9.95 12.02 -32.87
C ASN A 39 8.88 13.02 -33.37
N ARG A 40 7.72 12.50 -33.78
CA ARG A 40 6.57 13.27 -34.25
C ARG A 40 5.27 12.56 -33.91
N VAL A 41 4.22 13.32 -33.64
CA VAL A 41 2.84 12.83 -33.57
C VAL A 41 1.90 13.73 -34.36
N ARG A 42 0.83 13.16 -34.91
CA ARG A 42 -0.35 13.90 -35.38
C ARG A 42 -1.56 13.53 -34.54
N PHE A 43 -2.48 14.46 -34.34
CA PHE A 43 -3.72 14.21 -33.61
C PHE A 43 -4.84 15.12 -34.09
N PHE A 44 -6.07 14.64 -33.95
CA PHE A 44 -7.29 15.35 -34.31
C PHE A 44 -8.19 15.48 -33.07
N PRO A 45 -8.70 16.68 -32.72
CA PRO A 45 -9.54 16.84 -31.55
C PRO A 45 -10.93 16.25 -31.76
N ARG A 46 -11.54 15.74 -30.69
CA ARG A 46 -12.98 15.50 -30.68
C ARG A 46 -13.71 16.82 -30.97
N PRO A 47 -14.65 16.90 -31.93
CA PRO A 47 -15.31 18.14 -32.32
C PRO A 47 -15.96 18.88 -31.14
N GLY A 48 -15.57 20.14 -30.95
CA GLY A 48 -16.05 21.03 -29.89
C GLY A 48 -15.32 20.89 -28.54
N PHE A 49 -14.33 20.00 -28.43
CA PHE A 49 -13.61 19.71 -27.19
C PHE A 49 -12.09 19.93 -27.27
N ALA A 50 -11.55 20.56 -28.32
CA ALA A 50 -10.10 20.72 -28.52
C ALA A 50 -9.34 21.29 -27.30
N LYS A 51 -9.96 22.22 -26.55
CA LYS A 51 -9.38 22.80 -25.33
C LYS A 51 -9.02 21.75 -24.26
N ARG A 52 -9.69 20.59 -24.24
CA ARG A 52 -9.43 19.48 -23.31
C ARG A 52 -8.14 18.71 -23.57
N MET A 53 -7.49 18.94 -24.72
CA MET A 53 -6.20 18.32 -25.03
C MET A 53 -5.00 19.11 -24.47
N VAL A 54 -5.21 20.34 -23.98
CA VAL A 54 -4.14 21.22 -23.46
C VAL A 54 -3.55 20.67 -22.17
N GLY A 55 -2.24 20.43 -22.16
CA GLY A 55 -1.53 19.72 -21.09
C GLY A 55 -1.46 18.21 -21.28
N GLY A 56 -2.02 17.67 -22.36
CA GLY A 56 -1.83 16.28 -22.77
C GLY A 56 -0.37 15.99 -23.12
N LYS A 57 0.16 14.88 -22.61
CA LYS A 57 1.58 14.51 -22.68
C LYS A 57 1.78 13.34 -23.63
N ILE A 58 2.66 13.50 -24.60
CA ILE A 58 3.20 12.41 -25.41
C ILE A 58 4.31 11.74 -24.60
N GLN A 59 4.20 10.43 -24.37
CA GLN A 59 5.08 9.67 -23.49
C GLN A 59 5.56 8.38 -24.15
N GLY A 60 6.77 7.94 -23.78
CA GLY A 60 7.35 6.66 -24.19
C GLY A 60 7.75 5.80 -23.00
N SER A 61 7.57 4.48 -23.09
CA SER A 61 8.03 3.47 -22.12
C SER A 61 8.61 2.24 -22.81
N ASN A 62 9.52 1.57 -22.13
CA ASN A 62 10.05 0.24 -22.47
C ASN A 62 9.79 -0.81 -21.38
N LEU A 63 9.01 -0.47 -20.34
CA LEU A 63 8.70 -1.36 -19.22
C LEU A 63 7.37 -2.10 -19.45
N ASP A 64 6.26 -1.37 -19.45
CA ASP A 64 4.94 -1.90 -19.78
C ASP A 64 4.02 -0.78 -20.31
N ALA A 65 2.76 -1.10 -20.61
CA ALA A 65 1.80 -0.17 -21.20
C ALA A 65 1.26 0.92 -20.25
N THR A 66 1.36 0.74 -18.92
CA THR A 66 0.88 1.70 -17.91
C THR A 66 2.01 2.40 -17.14
N SER A 67 3.15 1.75 -16.95
CA SER A 67 4.28 2.20 -16.12
C SER A 67 5.58 2.46 -16.92
N GLY A 68 6.58 3.07 -16.28
CA GLY A 68 7.90 3.37 -16.89
C GLY A 68 7.93 4.52 -17.91
N PHE A 69 6.85 5.31 -18.01
CA PHE A 69 6.71 6.37 -19.01
C PHE A 69 7.54 7.62 -18.70
N VAL A 70 8.22 8.13 -19.73
CA VAL A 70 8.95 9.40 -19.77
C VAL A 70 8.22 10.37 -20.71
N ASP A 71 8.14 11.64 -20.32
CA ASP A 71 7.54 12.71 -21.15
C ASP A 71 8.45 13.06 -22.34
N LEU A 72 7.88 13.07 -23.55
CA LEU A 72 8.58 13.39 -24.81
C LEU A 72 8.13 14.73 -25.40
N ALA A 73 6.85 15.07 -25.25
CA ALA A 73 6.27 16.36 -25.65
C ALA A 73 4.97 16.66 -24.89
N THR A 74 4.52 17.91 -24.91
CA THR A 74 3.24 18.35 -24.31
C THR A 74 2.46 19.20 -25.30
N ILE A 75 1.14 18.97 -25.38
CA ILE A 75 0.19 19.79 -26.15
C ILE A 75 0.00 21.11 -25.41
N ALA A 76 0.79 22.13 -25.76
CA ALA A 76 0.83 23.42 -25.05
C ALA A 76 -0.35 24.35 -25.38
N THR A 77 -1.00 24.18 -26.53
CA THR A 77 -2.10 25.02 -27.03
C THR A 77 -3.24 24.15 -27.56
N PRO A 78 -4.50 24.64 -27.57
CA PRO A 78 -5.60 23.89 -28.18
C PRO A 78 -5.30 23.62 -29.67
N PRO A 79 -5.48 22.40 -30.18
CA PRO A 79 -5.50 22.15 -31.62
C PRO A 79 -6.68 22.90 -32.28
N PRO A 80 -6.59 23.31 -33.57
CA PRO A 80 -7.74 23.87 -34.27
C PRO A 80 -8.85 22.81 -34.43
N GLU A 81 -10.09 23.21 -34.17
CA GLU A 81 -11.27 22.35 -34.32
C GLU A 81 -11.42 21.86 -35.77
N GLY A 82 -11.71 20.57 -35.94
CA GLY A 82 -11.89 19.96 -37.27
C GLY A 82 -10.62 19.85 -38.12
N GLN A 83 -9.42 19.99 -37.53
CA GLN A 83 -8.15 19.91 -38.24
C GLN A 83 -7.13 19.01 -37.55
N TRP A 84 -6.26 18.40 -38.35
CA TRP A 84 -5.08 17.68 -37.86
C TRP A 84 -4.05 18.67 -37.30
N SER A 85 -3.66 18.46 -36.06
CA SER A 85 -2.51 19.11 -35.43
C SER A 85 -1.30 18.17 -35.39
N GLU A 86 -0.12 18.74 -35.20
CA GLU A 86 1.16 18.02 -35.19
C GLU A 86 2.08 18.55 -34.10
N LEU A 87 2.84 17.66 -33.46
CA LEU A 87 3.98 18.01 -32.62
C LEU A 87 5.21 17.26 -33.12
N LYS A 88 6.32 17.98 -33.35
CA LYS A 88 7.66 17.43 -33.56
C LYS A 88 8.49 17.67 -32.29
N PHE A 89 9.30 16.69 -31.89
CA PHE A 89 10.08 16.75 -30.65
C PHE A 89 11.38 15.96 -30.76
N ASN A 90 12.39 16.40 -30.00
CA ASN A 90 13.70 15.75 -29.99
C ASN A 90 13.64 14.46 -29.15
N ASN A 91 13.68 13.32 -29.82
CA ASN A 91 13.86 12.01 -29.19
C ASN A 91 14.85 11.17 -30.00
N THR A 92 15.75 10.48 -29.30
CA THR A 92 16.75 9.55 -29.86
C THR A 92 16.53 8.10 -29.37
N THR A 93 15.56 7.88 -28.48
CA THR A 93 15.30 6.62 -27.80
C THR A 93 14.18 5.86 -28.50
N VAL A 94 14.39 4.57 -28.79
CA VAL A 94 13.33 3.66 -29.23
C VAL A 94 12.46 3.31 -28.02
N TYR A 95 11.14 3.42 -28.18
CA TYR A 95 10.16 3.06 -27.16
C TYR A 95 9.17 2.03 -27.70
N LYS A 96 8.97 0.94 -26.97
CA LYS A 96 7.98 -0.10 -27.30
C LYS A 96 6.55 0.39 -27.09
N TYR A 97 6.30 1.15 -26.02
CA TYR A 97 4.98 1.68 -25.70
C TYR A 97 4.98 3.20 -25.88
N LEU A 98 4.11 3.71 -26.75
CA LEU A 98 3.94 5.14 -27.00
C LEU A 98 2.50 5.53 -26.68
N ARG A 99 2.28 6.60 -25.91
CA ARG A 99 0.92 7.07 -25.58
C ARG A 99 0.80 8.58 -25.53
N LEU A 100 -0.41 9.06 -25.76
CA LEU A 100 -0.92 10.31 -25.20
C LEU A 100 -1.52 9.99 -23.82
N PHE A 101 -0.99 10.61 -22.78
CA PHE A 101 -1.61 10.66 -21.44
C PHE A 101 -2.32 12.01 -21.31
N THR A 102 -3.63 11.99 -21.02
CA THR A 102 -4.49 13.18 -21.14
C THR A 102 -4.66 13.90 -19.80
N PRO A 103 -4.91 15.23 -19.80
CA PRO A 103 -4.93 16.03 -18.58
C PRO A 103 -6.22 15.81 -17.76
N THR A 104 -6.37 16.55 -16.65
CA THR A 104 -7.62 16.57 -15.87
C THR A 104 -8.76 17.25 -16.64
N ASP A 105 -9.99 16.78 -16.39
CA ASP A 105 -11.21 17.06 -17.18
C ASP A 105 -11.07 16.88 -18.71
N SER A 106 -10.15 16.01 -19.15
CA SER A 106 -9.96 15.75 -20.59
C SER A 106 -10.95 14.77 -21.19
N TRP A 107 -11.46 13.83 -20.39
CA TRP A 107 -12.29 12.69 -20.85
C TRP A 107 -11.67 11.94 -22.05
N GLY A 108 -10.33 11.95 -22.17
CA GLY A 108 -9.63 11.35 -23.30
C GLY A 108 -10.02 11.91 -24.69
N ASN A 109 -10.64 13.10 -24.76
CA ASN A 109 -11.40 13.60 -25.92
C ASN A 109 -10.56 13.86 -27.20
N VAL A 110 -10.27 12.79 -27.93
CA VAL A 110 -9.45 12.74 -29.14
C VAL A 110 -10.19 11.96 -30.21
N ALA A 111 -10.22 12.48 -31.44
CA ALA A 111 -10.83 11.82 -32.60
C ALA A 111 -9.85 10.89 -33.33
N GLU A 112 -8.57 11.27 -33.42
CA GLU A 112 -7.52 10.44 -34.05
C GLU A 112 -6.15 10.74 -33.42
N LEU A 113 -5.26 9.73 -33.37
CA LEU A 113 -3.89 9.84 -32.86
C LEU A 113 -2.91 8.97 -33.67
N GLU A 114 -1.83 9.58 -34.16
CA GLU A 114 -0.81 8.92 -34.97
C GLU A 114 0.60 9.20 -34.43
N PHE A 115 1.44 8.18 -34.39
CA PHE A 115 2.86 8.29 -34.03
C PHE A 115 3.75 8.15 -35.27
N TYR A 116 4.86 8.89 -35.30
CA TYR A 116 5.70 9.02 -36.49
C TYR A 116 7.19 8.99 -36.15
N SER A 117 7.94 8.34 -37.04
CA SER A 117 9.41 8.35 -37.05
C SER A 117 9.86 9.07 -38.33
N GLY A 118 10.25 10.35 -38.16
CA GLY A 118 10.36 11.29 -39.28
C GLY A 118 9.02 11.43 -39.99
N ASP A 119 8.99 11.13 -41.28
CA ASP A 119 7.78 11.24 -42.10
C ASP A 119 6.95 9.94 -42.13
N THR A 120 7.49 8.81 -41.66
CA THR A 120 6.82 7.49 -41.71
C THR A 120 5.89 7.26 -40.52
N LYS A 121 4.60 6.96 -40.79
CA LYS A 121 3.62 6.57 -39.75
C LYS A 121 4.05 5.24 -39.13
N MET A 122 4.25 5.23 -37.81
CA MET A 122 4.61 4.04 -37.06
C MET A 122 3.41 3.08 -36.98
N LYS A 123 3.68 1.79 -37.14
CA LYS A 123 2.67 0.73 -36.99
C LYS A 123 2.79 0.11 -35.60
N GLY A 124 1.65 -0.20 -34.99
CA GLY A 124 1.58 -0.81 -33.68
C GLY A 124 0.17 -1.27 -33.33
N GLN A 125 0.04 -2.01 -32.24
CA GLN A 125 -1.27 -2.42 -31.71
C GLN A 125 -1.85 -1.30 -30.84
N PRO A 126 -3.05 -0.77 -31.13
CA PRO A 126 -3.70 0.24 -30.29
C PRO A 126 -3.93 -0.25 -28.86
N TYR A 127 -3.78 0.64 -27.89
CA TYR A 127 -4.14 0.39 -26.50
C TYR A 127 -4.59 1.68 -25.80
N GLY A 128 -5.32 1.58 -24.69
CA GLY A 128 -5.76 2.76 -23.95
C GLY A 128 -6.62 2.44 -22.74
N THR A 129 -7.19 3.47 -22.12
CA THR A 129 -8.16 3.29 -21.02
C THR A 129 -9.47 2.74 -21.59
N TYR A 130 -9.85 1.54 -21.14
CA TYR A 130 -10.97 0.78 -21.70
C TYR A 130 -12.35 1.37 -21.35
N GLY A 131 -13.36 1.15 -22.19
CA GLY A 131 -14.73 1.65 -21.99
C GLY A 131 -14.94 3.09 -22.50
N SER A 132 -16.15 3.63 -22.28
CA SER A 132 -16.57 4.94 -22.79
C SER A 132 -17.60 5.62 -21.88
N ARG A 133 -17.73 6.94 -22.00
CA ARG A 133 -18.69 7.77 -21.27
C ARG A 133 -20.11 7.30 -21.55
N ASN A 134 -20.90 7.14 -20.49
CA ASN A 134 -22.28 6.62 -20.53
C ASN A 134 -22.41 5.27 -21.29
N ASN A 135 -21.32 4.49 -21.36
CA ASN A 135 -21.19 3.26 -22.17
C ASN A 135 -21.57 3.43 -23.66
N SER A 136 -21.31 4.62 -24.24
CA SER A 136 -21.75 5.02 -25.58
C SER A 136 -21.03 4.36 -26.77
N GLY A 137 -20.05 3.48 -26.53
CA GLY A 137 -19.24 2.83 -27.59
C GLY A 137 -18.07 3.68 -28.11
N ASN A 138 -17.87 4.87 -27.56
CA ASN A 138 -16.79 5.80 -27.91
C ASN A 138 -15.48 5.44 -27.18
N THR A 139 -14.98 4.22 -27.42
CA THR A 139 -13.81 3.60 -26.78
C THR A 139 -12.48 4.05 -27.42
N PHE A 140 -11.33 3.74 -26.80
CA PHE A 140 -10.03 4.28 -27.23
C PHE A 140 -9.61 3.89 -28.66
N ASP A 141 -10.11 2.77 -29.17
CA ASP A 141 -9.86 2.28 -30.53
C ASP A 141 -10.38 3.24 -31.62
N LYS A 142 -11.38 4.07 -31.28
CA LYS A 142 -11.93 5.10 -32.16
C LYS A 142 -10.89 6.17 -32.53
N ALA A 143 -9.89 6.38 -31.68
CA ALA A 143 -8.78 7.29 -31.98
C ALA A 143 -7.69 6.68 -32.90
N PHE A 144 -7.94 5.49 -33.47
CA PHE A 144 -7.01 4.77 -34.35
C PHE A 144 -7.72 4.07 -35.53
N ASP A 145 -9.02 4.31 -35.75
CA ASP A 145 -9.81 3.62 -36.80
C ASP A 145 -9.76 4.32 -38.16
N GLY A 146 -9.32 5.59 -38.19
CA GLY A 146 -9.13 6.40 -39.39
C GLY A 146 -10.31 7.34 -39.71
N ASP A 147 -11.44 7.27 -39.01
CA ASP A 147 -12.56 8.21 -39.20
C ASP A 147 -12.57 9.30 -38.13
N THR A 148 -12.06 10.49 -38.50
CA THR A 148 -12.09 11.74 -37.70
C THR A 148 -13.47 12.19 -37.17
N LYS A 149 -14.57 11.48 -37.49
CA LYS A 149 -15.91 11.68 -36.92
C LYS A 149 -16.19 10.80 -35.71
N THR A 150 -15.53 9.65 -35.58
CA THR A 150 -15.52 8.87 -34.34
C THR A 150 -14.58 9.57 -33.33
N PHE A 151 -14.64 9.16 -32.06
CA PHE A 151 -13.73 9.68 -31.05
C PHE A 151 -13.69 8.79 -29.82
N PHE A 152 -12.61 8.92 -29.06
CA PHE A 152 -12.57 8.48 -27.67
C PHE A 152 -13.31 9.50 -26.80
N ASP A 153 -14.40 9.08 -26.15
CA ASP A 153 -15.02 9.78 -25.02
C ASP A 153 -14.92 8.85 -23.83
N ALA A 154 -13.83 8.99 -23.09
CA ALA A 154 -13.41 8.08 -22.05
C ALA A 154 -14.42 8.04 -20.89
N PRO A 155 -14.48 6.95 -20.11
CA PRO A 155 -15.53 6.75 -19.13
C PRO A 155 -15.44 7.67 -17.91
N ILE A 156 -14.26 8.24 -17.62
CA ILE A 156 -14.06 9.22 -16.55
C ILE A 156 -13.19 10.40 -17.02
N ALA A 157 -13.28 11.52 -16.30
CA ALA A 157 -12.70 12.81 -16.67
C ALA A 157 -11.16 12.88 -16.70
N ASN A 158 -10.47 12.06 -15.88
CA ASN A 158 -9.08 12.28 -15.46
C ASN A 158 -8.19 11.05 -15.72
N SER A 159 -6.88 11.27 -15.87
CA SER A 159 -5.85 10.20 -15.94
C SER A 159 -6.04 9.18 -17.08
N GLN A 160 -6.73 9.57 -18.14
CA GLN A 160 -6.99 8.69 -19.28
C GLN A 160 -5.79 8.67 -20.23
N TYR A 161 -5.64 7.58 -20.99
CA TYR A 161 -4.54 7.44 -21.94
C TYR A 161 -4.95 6.59 -23.15
N LEU A 162 -4.24 6.81 -24.25
CA LEU A 162 -4.39 6.07 -25.51
C LEU A 162 -3.06 6.08 -26.27
N GLY A 163 -2.73 5.00 -26.96
CA GLY A 163 -1.40 4.78 -27.52
C GLY A 163 -1.27 3.57 -28.43
N ILE A 164 -0.04 3.29 -28.86
CA ILE A 164 0.31 2.08 -29.63
C ILE A 164 1.47 1.32 -28.99
N VAL A 165 1.43 -0.01 -29.09
CA VAL A 165 2.58 -0.89 -28.88
C VAL A 165 3.30 -1.07 -30.21
N VAL A 166 4.50 -0.50 -30.35
CA VAL A 166 5.23 -0.39 -31.62
C VAL A 166 5.65 -1.76 -32.15
N ALA A 167 5.31 -2.05 -33.41
CA ALA A 167 5.65 -3.30 -34.05
C ALA A 167 7.16 -3.41 -34.34
N GLY A 168 7.75 -4.58 -34.10
CA GLY A 168 9.16 -4.88 -34.42
C GLY A 168 10.19 -4.42 -33.38
N VAL A 169 9.77 -3.75 -32.31
CA VAL A 169 10.64 -3.52 -31.13
C VAL A 169 10.61 -4.79 -30.28
N ALA A 170 11.73 -5.52 -30.26
CA ALA A 170 11.86 -6.79 -29.53
C ALA A 170 12.03 -6.57 -28.01
N ASP A 171 11.51 -7.50 -27.21
CA ASP A 171 11.47 -7.37 -25.75
C ASP A 171 12.82 -7.60 -25.07
N SER A 172 13.46 -6.51 -24.64
CA SER A 172 14.41 -6.53 -23.52
C SER A 172 13.66 -6.70 -22.20
N ALA A 173 13.17 -7.93 -21.97
CA ALA A 173 12.38 -8.43 -20.85
C ALA A 173 10.86 -8.10 -20.82
N SER A 174 10.10 -9.14 -20.44
CA SER A 174 8.64 -9.19 -20.19
C SER A 174 7.67 -8.89 -21.35
N THR A 175 6.96 -9.96 -21.75
CA THR A 175 5.77 -9.88 -22.60
C THR A 175 4.57 -9.35 -21.80
N ASN A 176 3.97 -8.24 -22.24
CA ASN A 176 2.54 -7.92 -22.02
C ASN A 176 2.12 -6.73 -22.90
N SER A 177 1.14 -6.93 -23.78
CA SER A 177 0.43 -5.86 -24.51
C SER A 177 -1.03 -5.85 -24.06
N PRO A 178 -1.74 -4.70 -24.02
CA PRO A 178 -3.15 -4.67 -23.59
C PRO A 178 -4.09 -5.18 -24.69
N THR A 179 -4.16 -6.48 -24.83
CA THR A 179 -5.21 -7.17 -25.58
C THR A 179 -6.52 -7.18 -24.77
N THR A 180 -7.63 -7.56 -25.41
CA THR A 180 -8.69 -8.35 -24.74
C THR A 180 -8.01 -9.37 -23.82
N PRO A 181 -8.39 -9.51 -22.52
CA PRO A 181 -7.56 -10.19 -21.53
C PRO A 181 -7.12 -11.55 -22.05
N VAL A 182 -5.83 -11.66 -22.38
CA VAL A 182 -5.32 -12.87 -23.01
C VAL A 182 -5.32 -13.93 -21.93
N ALA A 183 -6.10 -14.98 -22.19
CA ALA A 183 -5.99 -16.26 -21.53
C ALA A 183 -4.60 -16.82 -21.82
N ASN A 184 -3.62 -16.33 -21.05
CA ASN A 184 -2.29 -16.89 -20.96
C ASN A 184 -2.51 -18.33 -20.50
N SER A 185 -2.20 -19.33 -21.34
CA SER A 185 -2.71 -20.70 -21.23
C SER A 185 -2.01 -21.52 -20.14
N LYS A 186 -1.84 -20.90 -18.97
CA LYS A 186 -1.37 -21.46 -17.72
C LYS A 186 -2.51 -21.24 -16.74
N ALA A 187 -3.09 -22.33 -16.24
CA ALA A 187 -3.98 -22.27 -15.10
C ALA A 187 -3.29 -21.48 -13.98
N HIS A 188 -3.91 -20.39 -13.52
CA HIS A 188 -3.54 -19.82 -12.23
C HIS A 188 -4.00 -20.82 -11.17
N ARG A 189 -3.08 -21.21 -10.28
CA ARG A 189 -3.34 -22.18 -9.22
C ARG A 189 -2.95 -21.51 -7.91
N HIS A 190 -3.90 -20.78 -7.34
CA HIS A 190 -3.67 -19.94 -6.18
C HIS A 190 -4.27 -20.60 -4.94
N TYR A 191 -3.43 -20.76 -3.91
CA TYR A 191 -3.81 -21.43 -2.68
C TYR A 191 -3.67 -20.49 -1.49
N HIS A 192 -4.69 -20.45 -0.62
CA HIS A 192 -4.75 -19.48 0.48
C HIS A 192 -4.72 -20.15 1.86
N ILE A 193 -3.90 -19.65 2.79
CA ILE A 193 -3.94 -20.00 4.21
C ILE A 193 -4.51 -18.81 5.02
N GLY A 194 -5.50 -19.06 5.88
CA GLY A 194 -6.02 -18.00 6.75
C GLY A 194 -7.25 -18.37 7.59
N ASN A 195 -8.22 -17.47 7.59
CA ASN A 195 -9.48 -17.59 8.35
C ASN A 195 -10.66 -16.97 7.57
N SER A 196 -11.75 -16.59 8.26
CA SER A 196 -12.98 -16.07 7.64
C SER A 196 -12.78 -14.84 6.74
N LEU A 197 -11.75 -14.02 6.99
CA LEU A 197 -11.41 -12.93 6.07
C LEU A 197 -10.88 -13.44 4.73
N THR A 198 -10.19 -14.59 4.70
CA THR A 198 -9.78 -15.27 3.46
C THR A 198 -10.95 -15.98 2.78
N ASP A 199 -11.78 -16.71 3.55
CA ASP A 199 -12.96 -17.42 3.04
C ASP A 199 -13.88 -16.52 2.20
N THR A 200 -14.08 -15.29 2.66
CA THR A 200 -15.06 -14.35 2.09
C THR A 200 -14.63 -13.68 0.78
N ILE A 201 -13.39 -13.91 0.30
CA ILE A 201 -12.80 -13.20 -0.85
C ILE A 201 -12.53 -14.10 -2.05
N GLY A 202 -11.96 -15.29 -1.82
CA GLY A 202 -11.36 -16.07 -2.92
C GLY A 202 -12.34 -16.41 -4.04
N GLU A 203 -13.60 -16.68 -3.69
CA GLU A 203 -14.69 -16.91 -4.66
C GLU A 203 -15.01 -15.65 -5.50
N TYR A 204 -14.93 -14.44 -4.93
CA TYR A 204 -15.09 -13.19 -5.68
C TYR A 204 -13.89 -12.88 -6.57
N MET A 205 -12.68 -13.22 -6.14
CA MET A 205 -11.49 -13.09 -6.98
C MET A 205 -11.56 -14.07 -8.16
N GLN A 206 -11.89 -15.34 -7.92
CA GLN A 206 -12.12 -16.34 -8.97
C GLN A 206 -13.26 -15.91 -9.92
N ALA A 207 -14.38 -15.40 -9.39
CA ALA A 207 -15.45 -14.87 -10.24
C ALA A 207 -14.98 -13.69 -11.11
N THR A 208 -14.13 -12.82 -10.57
CA THR A 208 -13.47 -11.73 -11.32
C THR A 208 -12.53 -12.27 -12.41
N ALA A 209 -11.72 -13.29 -12.09
CA ALA A 209 -10.84 -13.95 -13.04
C ALA A 209 -11.62 -14.61 -14.19
N LYS A 210 -12.74 -15.28 -13.87
CA LYS A 210 -13.62 -15.93 -14.85
C LYS A 210 -14.31 -14.92 -15.78
N VAL A 211 -14.82 -13.77 -15.28
CA VAL A 211 -15.33 -12.71 -16.18
C VAL A 211 -14.22 -11.98 -16.96
N ALA A 212 -12.97 -12.10 -16.52
CA ALA A 212 -11.77 -11.69 -17.27
C ALA A 212 -11.22 -12.80 -18.21
N GLY A 213 -11.92 -13.92 -18.38
CA GLY A 213 -11.57 -14.98 -19.35
C GLY A 213 -10.59 -16.05 -18.83
N TYR A 214 -10.17 -16.00 -17.56
CA TYR A 214 -9.37 -17.06 -16.93
C TYR A 214 -10.28 -18.24 -16.53
N ASN A 215 -10.74 -18.99 -17.54
CA ASN A 215 -11.67 -20.11 -17.35
C ASN A 215 -11.03 -21.29 -16.60
N ASP A 216 -9.72 -21.50 -16.78
CA ASP A 216 -8.92 -22.57 -16.14
C ASP A 216 -8.34 -22.14 -14.77
N ASP A 217 -8.93 -21.14 -14.12
CA ASP A 217 -8.53 -20.70 -12.77
C ASP A 217 -8.85 -21.75 -11.69
N PHE A 218 -7.89 -21.98 -10.81
CA PHE A 218 -7.99 -22.88 -9.65
C PHE A 218 -7.74 -22.11 -8.34
N PHE A 219 -8.80 -22.06 -7.54
CA PHE A 219 -8.79 -21.60 -6.14
C PHE A 219 -8.98 -22.79 -5.20
N ASP A 220 -8.13 -22.91 -4.20
CA ASP A 220 -8.42 -23.70 -2.98
C ASP A 220 -7.71 -23.06 -1.77
N ARG A 221 -7.97 -23.57 -0.57
CA ARG A 221 -7.52 -22.97 0.68
C ARG A 221 -7.39 -23.98 1.82
N GLN A 222 -6.72 -23.56 2.89
CA GLN A 222 -7.03 -24.03 4.23
C GLN A 222 -7.35 -22.82 5.11
N THR A 223 -8.57 -22.77 5.63
CA THR A 223 -9.02 -21.70 6.52
C THR A 223 -9.66 -22.25 7.79
N ILE A 224 -9.40 -21.58 8.92
CA ILE A 224 -10.02 -21.89 10.21
C ILE A 224 -10.49 -20.55 10.81
N PRO A 225 -11.79 -20.37 11.15
CA PRO A 225 -12.30 -19.08 11.65
C PRO A 225 -11.53 -18.55 12.86
N GLY A 226 -11.17 -17.26 12.84
CA GLY A 226 -10.34 -16.61 13.88
C GLY A 226 -8.89 -17.09 14.00
N ALA A 227 -8.44 -18.06 13.20
CA ALA A 227 -7.13 -18.66 13.37
C ALA A 227 -5.97 -17.83 12.78
N PRO A 228 -4.78 -17.85 13.42
CA PRO A 228 -3.52 -17.42 12.83
C PRO A 228 -2.89 -18.51 11.93
N LEU A 229 -1.73 -18.24 11.34
CA LEU A 229 -1.03 -19.19 10.45
C LEU A 229 -0.52 -20.41 11.24
N ARG A 230 -0.05 -20.22 12.48
CA ARG A 230 0.39 -21.27 13.39
C ARG A 230 -0.66 -22.35 13.61
N VAL A 231 -1.90 -21.96 13.90
CA VAL A 231 -3.01 -22.90 14.12
C VAL A 231 -3.36 -23.64 12.83
N ASN A 232 -3.28 -22.98 11.67
CA ASN A 232 -3.42 -23.66 10.37
C ASN A 232 -2.28 -24.66 10.11
N TRP A 233 -1.04 -24.35 10.50
CA TRP A 233 0.12 -25.24 10.32
C TRP A 233 0.03 -26.48 11.21
N GLU A 234 -0.34 -26.30 12.47
CA GLU A 234 -0.51 -27.36 13.47
C GLU A 234 -1.74 -28.25 13.20
N SER A 235 -2.76 -27.71 12.52
CA SER A 235 -4.03 -28.41 12.25
C SER A 235 -3.98 -29.24 10.97
N LYS A 236 -4.56 -30.45 11.02
CA LYS A 236 -4.63 -31.39 9.88
C LYS A 236 -5.86 -31.14 8.99
N GLY A 237 -6.13 -29.88 8.66
CA GLY A 237 -7.29 -29.44 7.88
C GLY A 237 -8.04 -28.25 8.45
N GLY A 238 -9.08 -27.84 7.73
CA GLY A 238 -9.96 -26.71 8.01
C GLY A 238 -11.11 -26.69 7.00
N PHE A 239 -11.57 -25.52 6.57
CA PHE A 239 -12.35 -25.39 5.34
C PHE A 239 -11.40 -25.39 4.12
N GLY A 240 -11.81 -26.04 3.02
CA GLY A 240 -10.98 -26.32 1.85
C GLY A 240 -10.13 -27.59 1.99
N THR A 241 -9.31 -27.92 0.99
CA THR A 241 -8.42 -29.11 1.06
C THR A 241 -7.24 -28.85 2.00
N PRO A 242 -6.86 -29.77 2.91
CA PRO A 242 -5.70 -29.57 3.78
C PRO A 242 -4.39 -29.29 3.01
N TYR A 243 -3.56 -28.39 3.53
CA TYR A 243 -2.40 -27.85 2.79
C TYR A 243 -1.39 -28.93 2.36
N HIS A 244 -1.18 -29.95 3.19
CA HIS A 244 -0.27 -31.06 2.89
C HIS A 244 -0.71 -31.89 1.67
N ASP A 245 -2.02 -31.96 1.40
CA ASP A 245 -2.58 -32.64 0.24
C ASP A 245 -2.58 -31.72 -0.97
N ALA A 246 -3.05 -30.48 -0.81
CA ALA A 246 -3.14 -29.51 -1.89
C ALA A 246 -1.76 -29.16 -2.49
N PHE A 247 -0.73 -28.98 -1.66
CA PHE A 247 0.63 -28.67 -2.11
C PHE A 247 1.29 -29.81 -2.92
N VAL A 248 0.71 -31.00 -2.97
CA VAL A 248 1.20 -32.13 -3.79
C VAL A 248 0.26 -32.43 -4.95
N LYS A 249 -1.05 -32.50 -4.70
CA LYS A 249 -2.07 -32.86 -5.70
C LYS A 249 -2.31 -31.76 -6.72
N GLU A 250 -2.26 -30.51 -6.29
CA GLU A 250 -2.62 -29.33 -7.08
C GLU A 250 -1.41 -28.58 -7.64
N ALA A 251 -0.22 -29.18 -7.50
CA ALA A 251 1.04 -28.61 -7.97
C ALA A 251 1.18 -28.64 -9.51
N PRO A 252 1.90 -27.68 -10.12
CA PRO A 252 2.56 -26.55 -9.47
C PRO A 252 1.59 -25.40 -9.17
N LEU A 253 1.61 -24.92 -7.92
CA LEU A 253 0.94 -23.68 -7.53
C LEU A 253 1.64 -22.47 -8.16
N THR A 254 0.86 -21.49 -8.61
CA THR A 254 1.37 -20.19 -9.05
C THR A 254 1.54 -19.25 -7.88
N ASP A 255 0.59 -19.25 -6.94
CA ASP A 255 0.48 -18.25 -5.88
C ASP A 255 0.14 -18.92 -4.53
N LEU A 256 0.77 -18.47 -3.45
CA LEU A 256 0.50 -18.87 -2.08
C LEU A 256 0.19 -17.62 -1.26
N VAL A 257 -1.08 -17.44 -0.89
CA VAL A 257 -1.55 -16.27 -0.12
C VAL A 257 -1.63 -16.63 1.36
N LEU A 258 -0.98 -15.83 2.21
CA LEU A 258 -0.74 -16.12 3.63
C LEU A 258 -1.30 -14.99 4.48
N GLN A 259 -2.40 -15.25 5.18
CA GLN A 259 -3.03 -14.31 6.11
C GLN A 259 -2.42 -14.43 7.52
N ALA A 260 -1.34 -13.69 7.79
CA ALA A 260 -0.83 -13.55 9.14
C ALA A 260 -1.81 -12.74 10.01
N PHE A 261 -2.26 -13.29 11.14
CA PHE A 261 -3.31 -12.66 11.96
C PHE A 261 -2.70 -11.78 13.06
N ILE A 262 -3.16 -10.52 13.15
CA ILE A 262 -2.44 -9.47 13.89
C ILE A 262 -2.40 -9.67 15.40
N ASP A 263 -3.49 -10.12 16.01
CA ASP A 263 -3.63 -10.15 17.48
C ASP A 263 -2.93 -11.35 18.16
N ASN A 264 -2.18 -12.18 17.40
CA ASN A 264 -1.65 -13.47 17.85
C ASN A 264 -0.11 -13.63 17.67
N GLY A 265 0.65 -12.56 17.42
CA GLY A 265 2.12 -12.59 17.28
C GLY A 265 2.65 -13.16 15.95
N ASP A 266 1.90 -14.04 15.29
CA ASP A 266 2.14 -14.53 13.91
C ASP A 266 2.31 -13.43 12.86
N SER A 267 1.78 -12.24 13.11
CA SER A 267 1.99 -11.05 12.28
C SER A 267 3.39 -10.45 12.39
N GLN A 268 4.07 -10.66 13.51
CA GLN A 268 5.35 -10.05 13.86
C GLN A 268 6.53 -10.93 13.44
N SER A 269 6.36 -12.25 13.51
CA SER A 269 7.34 -13.25 13.08
C SER A 269 6.99 -13.86 11.71
N PRO A 270 7.93 -13.92 10.74
CA PRO A 270 7.68 -14.59 9.46
C PRO A 270 7.67 -16.12 9.57
N GLU A 271 8.01 -16.72 10.72
CA GLU A 271 8.26 -18.16 10.91
C GLU A 271 7.23 -19.08 10.23
N TYR A 272 5.93 -18.91 10.50
CA TYR A 272 4.90 -19.80 9.95
C TYR A 272 4.61 -19.53 8.47
N SER A 273 4.73 -18.29 8.01
CA SER A 273 4.63 -17.96 6.59
C SER A 273 5.78 -18.59 5.78
N LEU A 274 7.00 -18.62 6.36
CA LEU A 274 8.17 -19.29 5.81
C LEU A 274 7.97 -20.82 5.78
N LYS A 275 7.46 -21.43 6.85
CA LYS A 275 7.13 -22.88 6.89
C LYS A 275 6.17 -23.28 5.76
N PHE A 276 5.09 -22.52 5.53
CA PHE A 276 4.17 -22.78 4.42
C PHE A 276 4.85 -22.61 3.05
N TYR A 277 5.65 -21.55 2.88
CA TYR A 277 6.36 -21.29 1.62
C TYR A 277 7.41 -22.35 1.28
N ASP A 278 8.30 -22.66 2.23
CA ASP A 278 9.38 -23.65 2.05
C ASP A 278 8.81 -25.06 1.82
N LEU A 279 7.60 -25.37 2.30
CA LEU A 279 6.89 -26.60 1.98
C LEU A 279 6.28 -26.55 0.56
N ALA A 280 5.51 -25.52 0.23
CA ALA A 280 4.90 -25.36 -1.10
C ALA A 280 5.94 -25.35 -2.23
N LYS A 281 7.11 -24.75 -1.98
CA LYS A 281 8.21 -24.64 -2.95
C LYS A 281 8.83 -25.99 -3.36
N GLN A 282 8.66 -27.05 -2.55
CA GLN A 282 9.17 -28.39 -2.87
C GLN A 282 8.47 -28.98 -4.11
N SER A 283 7.14 -28.89 -4.17
CA SER A 283 6.35 -29.30 -5.33
C SER A 283 6.17 -28.19 -6.37
N SER A 284 6.26 -26.92 -5.94
CA SER A 284 5.98 -25.74 -6.75
C SER A 284 7.17 -24.75 -6.75
N PRO A 285 8.31 -25.03 -7.41
CA PRO A 285 9.56 -24.26 -7.26
C PRO A 285 9.50 -22.79 -7.69
N ARG A 286 8.40 -22.36 -8.32
CA ARG A 286 8.12 -20.98 -8.77
C ARG A 286 6.92 -20.33 -8.08
N VAL A 287 6.40 -20.92 -7.00
CA VAL A 287 5.25 -20.37 -6.27
C VAL A 287 5.60 -18.99 -5.71
N GLN A 288 4.71 -18.03 -5.93
CA GLN A 288 4.82 -16.66 -5.43
C GLN A 288 4.19 -16.55 -4.04
N PRO A 289 4.94 -16.25 -2.97
CA PRO A 289 4.36 -15.99 -1.67
C PRO A 289 3.79 -14.56 -1.61
N TRP A 290 2.57 -14.44 -1.08
CA TRP A 290 1.90 -13.17 -0.84
C TRP A 290 1.45 -13.07 0.61
N ILE A 291 1.86 -12.01 1.31
CA ILE A 291 1.35 -11.67 2.64
C ILE A 291 0.04 -10.90 2.47
N TYR A 292 -1.07 -11.38 3.02
CA TYR A 292 -2.36 -10.72 2.85
C TYR A 292 -2.57 -9.61 3.89
N GLY A 293 -2.55 -8.35 3.44
CA GLY A 293 -2.78 -7.18 4.28
C GLY A 293 -4.26 -6.92 4.58
N GLN A 294 -4.73 -7.38 5.74
CA GLN A 294 -6.12 -7.21 6.21
C GLN A 294 -6.38 -5.84 6.88
N TRP A 295 -7.63 -5.61 7.30
CA TRP A 295 -8.10 -4.43 8.05
C TRP A 295 -8.43 -4.76 9.53
N PRO A 296 -8.49 -3.74 10.41
CA PRO A 296 -8.96 -3.87 11.78
C PRO A 296 -10.49 -3.90 11.88
N VAL A 297 -10.99 -4.38 13.04
CA VAL A 297 -12.41 -4.25 13.41
C VAL A 297 -12.87 -2.78 13.43
N THR A 298 -14.06 -2.51 12.91
CA THR A 298 -14.72 -1.20 12.96
C THR A 298 -15.10 -0.84 14.40
N GLY A 299 -15.42 -1.80 15.27
CA GLY A 299 -15.51 -1.61 16.73
C GLY A 299 -16.69 -0.76 17.20
N SER A 300 -17.84 -0.91 16.55
CA SER A 300 -19.05 -0.07 16.67
C SER A 300 -20.30 -0.83 17.16
N GLY A 301 -20.27 -2.16 17.23
CA GLY A 301 -21.42 -3.03 17.47
C GLY A 301 -22.42 -3.11 16.30
N LYS A 302 -22.48 -2.07 15.47
CA LYS A 302 -23.17 -1.98 14.17
C LYS A 302 -22.38 -1.01 13.28
N PRO A 303 -22.10 -1.33 12.01
CA PRO A 303 -21.16 -0.57 11.17
C PRO A 303 -21.69 0.79 10.65
N SER A 304 -22.45 1.56 11.42
CA SER A 304 -23.05 2.84 11.00
C SER A 304 -22.20 4.09 11.32
N SER A 305 -20.88 3.92 11.43
CA SER A 305 -19.86 5.01 11.60
C SER A 305 -18.46 4.46 11.84
N GLY A 306 -18.33 3.24 12.40
CA GLY A 306 -17.05 2.67 12.81
C GLY A 306 -16.41 3.36 14.01
N THR A 307 -15.12 3.09 14.24
CA THR A 307 -14.31 3.76 15.28
C THR A 307 -13.59 4.97 14.69
N PRO A 308 -13.48 6.10 15.40
CA PRO A 308 -12.85 7.30 14.85
C PRO A 308 -11.37 7.12 14.46
N ASP A 309 -10.71 6.14 15.08
CA ASP A 309 -9.32 5.70 14.88
C ASP A 309 -9.13 4.61 13.79
N TRP A 310 -10.20 4.14 13.14
CA TRP A 310 -10.14 2.97 12.25
C TRP A 310 -9.12 3.08 11.12
N GLU A 311 -8.97 4.27 10.50
CA GLU A 311 -7.97 4.49 9.43
C GLU A 311 -6.53 4.40 9.95
N GLU A 312 -6.26 4.93 11.14
CA GLU A 312 -4.92 4.90 11.74
C GLU A 312 -4.52 3.47 12.10
N ARG A 313 -5.49 2.69 12.61
CA ARG A 313 -5.35 1.25 12.83
C ARG A 313 -5.16 0.49 11.52
N ALA A 314 -5.92 0.81 10.47
CA ALA A 314 -5.78 0.15 9.16
C ALA A 314 -4.43 0.45 8.49
N MET A 315 -3.93 1.68 8.60
CA MET A 315 -2.60 2.06 8.15
C MET A 315 -1.51 1.35 8.98
N THR A 316 -1.71 1.22 10.29
CA THR A 316 -0.81 0.48 11.18
C THR A 316 -0.79 -1.01 10.86
N TYR A 317 -1.94 -1.64 10.60
CA TYR A 317 -2.05 -3.02 10.12
C TYR A 317 -1.20 -3.22 8.86
N MET A 318 -1.31 -2.32 7.88
CA MET A 318 -0.50 -2.36 6.67
C MET A 318 1.01 -2.20 6.93
N ARG A 319 1.45 -1.44 7.95
CA ARG A 319 2.86 -1.40 8.37
C ARG A 319 3.33 -2.75 8.91
N VAL A 320 2.51 -3.45 9.70
CA VAL A 320 2.83 -4.80 10.19
C VAL A 320 3.06 -5.75 9.03
N TYR A 321 2.19 -5.72 8.02
CA TYR A 321 2.32 -6.59 6.84
C TYR A 321 3.52 -6.26 5.95
N VAL A 322 3.90 -4.98 5.84
CA VAL A 322 5.15 -4.59 5.16
C VAL A 322 6.39 -5.01 5.98
N ALA A 323 6.40 -4.82 7.31
CA ALA A 323 7.48 -5.30 8.17
C ALA A 323 7.63 -6.83 8.10
N HIS A 324 6.52 -7.57 8.17
CA HIS A 324 6.48 -9.03 8.00
C HIS A 324 7.06 -9.47 6.65
N ALA A 325 6.69 -8.82 5.55
CA ALA A 325 7.24 -9.12 4.23
C ALA A 325 8.73 -8.78 4.10
N LEU A 326 9.23 -7.74 4.79
CA LEU A 326 10.66 -7.42 4.86
C LEU A 326 11.42 -8.46 5.70
N ASN A 327 10.85 -8.90 6.83
CA ASN A 327 11.41 -9.94 7.69
C ASN A 327 11.46 -11.29 6.94
N PHE A 328 10.41 -11.65 6.20
CA PHE A 328 10.39 -12.78 5.27
C PHE A 328 11.47 -12.64 4.18
N ALA A 329 11.57 -11.48 3.54
CA ALA A 329 12.54 -11.25 2.46
C ALA A 329 14.00 -11.31 2.94
N ASN A 330 14.29 -10.96 4.18
CA ASN A 330 15.61 -11.16 4.79
C ASN A 330 15.94 -12.66 4.92
N GLU A 331 14.98 -13.45 5.41
CA GLU A 331 15.12 -14.91 5.55
C GLU A 331 15.17 -15.65 4.20
N ARG A 332 14.45 -15.16 3.19
CA ARG A 332 14.40 -15.76 1.84
C ARG A 332 14.51 -14.66 0.76
N PRO A 333 15.71 -14.17 0.44
CA PRO A 333 15.89 -13.09 -0.55
C PRO A 333 15.30 -13.40 -1.93
N ASP A 334 15.49 -14.63 -2.42
CA ASP A 334 14.98 -15.10 -3.71
C ASP A 334 13.50 -15.53 -3.68
N SER A 335 12.74 -15.17 -2.64
CA SER A 335 11.31 -15.49 -2.54
C SER A 335 10.43 -14.60 -3.41
N GLY A 336 10.87 -13.36 -3.67
CA GLY A 336 10.05 -12.33 -4.32
C GLY A 336 8.79 -11.96 -3.53
N VAL A 337 8.74 -12.22 -2.21
CA VAL A 337 7.57 -12.00 -1.35
C VAL A 337 7.03 -10.57 -1.44
N ARG A 338 5.70 -10.44 -1.47
CA ARG A 338 4.97 -9.17 -1.63
C ARG A 338 3.72 -9.14 -0.77
N VAL A 339 3.16 -7.95 -0.54
CA VAL A 339 1.92 -7.75 0.24
C VAL A 339 0.74 -7.50 -0.70
N VAL A 340 -0.43 -8.10 -0.42
CA VAL A 340 -1.71 -7.73 -1.03
C VAL A 340 -2.32 -6.57 -0.23
N PRO A 341 -2.51 -5.37 -0.82
CA PRO A 341 -2.78 -4.14 -0.06
C PRO A 341 -4.26 -3.94 0.31
N GLY A 342 -4.92 -4.95 0.89
CA GLY A 342 -6.36 -4.93 1.19
C GLY A 342 -6.79 -3.82 2.15
N GLY A 343 -6.12 -3.70 3.29
CA GLY A 343 -6.38 -2.64 4.27
C GLY A 343 -6.20 -1.22 3.69
N LEU A 344 -5.12 -1.00 2.92
CA LEU A 344 -4.88 0.29 2.24
C LEU A 344 -5.94 0.59 1.18
N ALA A 345 -6.37 -0.41 0.41
CA ALA A 345 -7.41 -0.24 -0.59
C ALA A 345 -8.75 0.19 0.03
N LEU A 346 -9.09 -0.33 1.22
CA LEU A 346 -10.29 0.08 1.95
C LEU A 346 -10.20 1.51 2.49
N ILE A 347 -9.03 1.98 2.93
CA ILE A 347 -8.81 3.40 3.26
C ILE A 347 -9.05 4.27 2.02
N ASN A 348 -8.47 3.90 0.88
CA ASN A 348 -8.64 4.63 -0.39
C ASN A 348 -10.11 4.62 -0.87
N LEU A 349 -10.85 3.54 -0.62
CA LEU A 349 -12.29 3.45 -0.90
C LEU A 349 -13.11 4.32 0.05
N LYS A 350 -12.80 4.32 1.34
CA LYS A 350 -13.43 5.20 2.35
C LYS A 350 -13.27 6.67 1.96
N HIS A 351 -12.04 7.10 1.66
CA HIS A 351 -11.74 8.46 1.19
C HIS A 351 -12.45 8.81 -0.12
N ALA A 352 -12.74 7.84 -0.99
CA ALA A 352 -13.49 8.08 -2.22
C ALA A 352 -15.00 8.26 -1.97
N ILE A 353 -15.58 7.44 -1.08
CA ILE A 353 -17.00 7.51 -0.71
C ILE A 353 -17.29 8.82 0.04
N GLU A 354 -16.50 9.14 1.06
CA GLU A 354 -16.69 10.34 1.89
C GLU A 354 -16.41 11.64 1.14
N ALA A 355 -15.56 11.59 0.10
CA ALA A 355 -15.38 12.69 -0.86
C ALA A 355 -16.44 12.71 -1.99
N GLY A 356 -17.52 11.92 -1.90
CA GLY A 356 -18.63 11.90 -2.86
C GLY A 356 -18.30 11.34 -4.24
N LYS A 357 -17.18 10.62 -4.40
CA LYS A 357 -16.71 10.09 -5.70
C LYS A 357 -17.40 8.78 -6.10
N VAL A 358 -18.10 8.12 -5.18
CA VAL A 358 -18.95 6.94 -5.44
C VAL A 358 -20.40 7.41 -5.50
N PRO A 359 -21.07 7.44 -6.67
CA PRO A 359 -22.41 8.00 -6.80
C PRO A 359 -23.43 7.33 -5.88
N GLY A 360 -24.19 8.12 -5.12
CA GLY A 360 -25.26 7.62 -4.24
C GLY A 360 -24.78 6.86 -2.98
N MET A 361 -23.48 6.86 -2.69
CA MET A 361 -22.91 6.22 -1.50
C MET A 361 -22.19 7.29 -0.67
N THR A 362 -22.60 7.47 0.59
CA THR A 362 -22.14 8.57 1.46
C THR A 362 -21.48 8.10 2.76
N ASP A 363 -21.71 6.86 3.18
CA ASP A 363 -21.06 6.22 4.33
C ASP A 363 -20.35 4.96 3.86
N PHE A 364 -19.07 4.84 4.21
CA PHE A 364 -18.22 3.73 3.81
C PHE A 364 -18.57 2.42 4.52
N PHE A 365 -18.85 2.49 5.83
CA PHE A 365 -18.93 1.31 6.68
C PHE A 365 -20.16 0.43 6.39
N PRO A 366 -21.42 0.91 6.40
CA PRO A 366 -22.59 0.08 6.17
C PRO A 366 -22.77 -0.28 4.68
N ALA A 367 -22.03 0.37 3.78
CA ALA A 367 -21.95 -0.03 2.38
C ALA A 367 -21.00 -1.24 2.17
N ASN A 368 -19.90 -1.30 2.93
CA ASN A 368 -18.81 -2.26 2.70
C ASN A 368 -18.64 -3.34 3.78
N PHE A 369 -19.36 -3.27 4.91
CA PHE A 369 -19.32 -4.22 6.01
C PHE A 369 -20.72 -4.76 6.38
N ASP A 370 -20.80 -6.05 6.70
CA ASP A 370 -22.02 -6.69 7.24
C ASP A 370 -22.06 -6.62 8.78
N ASP A 371 -20.90 -6.70 9.43
CA ASP A 371 -20.71 -6.60 10.88
C ASP A 371 -19.47 -5.73 11.22
N ASP A 372 -18.97 -5.81 12.46
CA ASP A 372 -17.80 -5.03 12.89
C ASP A 372 -16.45 -5.48 12.27
N LEU A 373 -16.42 -6.52 11.43
CA LEU A 373 -15.20 -7.13 10.89
C LEU A 373 -15.35 -7.65 9.45
N HIS A 374 -16.45 -8.34 9.15
CA HIS A 374 -16.67 -9.00 7.88
C HIS A 374 -17.28 -8.04 6.85
N LEU A 375 -16.75 -8.09 5.63
CA LEU A 375 -17.18 -7.23 4.54
C LEU A 375 -18.55 -7.63 4.00
N SER A 376 -19.32 -6.65 3.51
CA SER A 376 -20.54 -6.86 2.71
C SER A 376 -20.21 -7.49 1.35
N MET A 377 -21.22 -7.91 0.58
CA MET A 377 -20.99 -8.36 -0.80
C MET A 377 -20.22 -7.33 -1.66
N ALA A 378 -20.42 -6.03 -1.43
CA ALA A 378 -19.71 -4.97 -2.14
C ALA A 378 -18.24 -4.88 -1.68
N GLY A 379 -17.97 -4.98 -0.38
CA GLY A 379 -16.61 -5.01 0.16
C GLY A 379 -15.84 -6.28 -0.25
N ARG A 380 -16.48 -7.45 -0.20
CA ARG A 380 -15.91 -8.74 -0.64
C ARG A 380 -15.55 -8.70 -2.12
N TYR A 381 -16.42 -8.15 -2.97
CA TYR A 381 -16.10 -7.89 -4.38
C TYR A 381 -14.91 -6.95 -4.52
N PHE A 382 -14.90 -5.81 -3.80
CA PHE A 382 -13.80 -4.85 -3.83
C PHE A 382 -12.44 -5.48 -3.48
N ILE A 383 -12.36 -6.26 -2.40
CA ILE A 383 -11.11 -6.95 -2.04
C ILE A 383 -10.79 -8.11 -3.00
N GLY A 384 -11.79 -8.73 -3.63
CA GLY A 384 -11.62 -9.64 -4.75
C GLY A 384 -10.94 -8.98 -5.95
N LEU A 385 -11.30 -7.73 -6.28
CA LEU A 385 -10.64 -6.91 -7.30
C LEU A 385 -9.19 -6.59 -6.92
N VAL A 386 -8.92 -6.28 -5.64
CA VAL A 386 -7.56 -6.02 -5.14
C VAL A 386 -6.67 -7.27 -5.28
N HIS A 387 -7.19 -8.46 -4.92
CA HIS A 387 -6.46 -9.71 -5.11
C HIS A 387 -6.24 -10.01 -6.60
N PHE A 388 -7.26 -9.88 -7.45
CA PHE A 388 -7.16 -10.11 -8.89
C PHE A 388 -6.09 -9.20 -9.52
N ALA A 389 -6.15 -7.90 -9.26
CA ALA A 389 -5.15 -6.93 -9.74
C ALA A 389 -3.73 -7.23 -9.23
N THR A 390 -3.61 -7.82 -8.03
CA THR A 390 -2.31 -8.14 -7.42
C THR A 390 -1.68 -9.41 -7.99
N LEU A 391 -2.41 -10.53 -7.97
CA LEU A 391 -1.93 -11.86 -8.39
C LEU A 391 -1.79 -11.94 -9.92
N TYR A 392 -2.80 -11.48 -10.66
CA TYR A 392 -2.81 -11.55 -12.13
C TYR A 392 -2.09 -10.37 -12.80
N GLY A 393 -1.87 -9.28 -12.07
CA GLY A 393 -1.32 -8.02 -12.61
C GLY A 393 -2.24 -7.33 -13.64
N GLN A 394 -3.51 -7.72 -13.73
CA GLN A 394 -4.47 -7.24 -14.72
C GLN A 394 -5.31 -6.07 -14.20
N ASN A 395 -5.71 -5.19 -15.12
CA ASN A 395 -6.58 -4.06 -14.81
C ASN A 395 -8.06 -4.51 -14.85
N PRO A 396 -8.81 -4.48 -13.73
CA PRO A 396 -10.22 -4.86 -13.70
C PRO A 396 -11.18 -3.78 -14.27
N VAL A 397 -10.70 -2.58 -14.61
CA VAL A 397 -11.56 -1.44 -14.99
C VAL A 397 -12.33 -1.69 -16.28
N GLY A 398 -13.65 -1.83 -16.15
CA GLY A 398 -14.58 -2.13 -17.23
C GLY A 398 -14.89 -3.62 -17.42
N LEU A 399 -14.42 -4.51 -16.53
CA LEU A 399 -14.95 -5.87 -16.43
C LEU A 399 -16.43 -5.84 -15.99
N PRO A 400 -17.23 -6.88 -16.35
CA PRO A 400 -18.54 -7.09 -15.76
C PRO A 400 -18.48 -7.17 -14.22
N LEU A 401 -19.58 -6.81 -13.56
CA LEU A 401 -19.72 -7.05 -12.12
C LEU A 401 -19.72 -8.56 -11.85
N ALA A 402 -18.74 -9.03 -11.09
CA ALA A 402 -18.64 -10.43 -10.69
C ALA A 402 -19.47 -10.70 -9.44
N GLY A 403 -19.98 -11.92 -9.32
CA GLY A 403 -20.74 -12.39 -8.16
C GLY A 403 -20.56 -13.87 -7.92
N ILE A 404 -21.03 -14.34 -6.76
CA ILE A 404 -20.89 -15.72 -6.31
C ILE A 404 -22.28 -16.35 -6.19
N ASN A 405 -22.41 -17.66 -6.47
CA ASN A 405 -23.67 -18.41 -6.34
C ASN A 405 -24.87 -17.68 -6.97
N ASN A 406 -24.71 -17.26 -8.24
CA ASN A 406 -25.68 -16.48 -9.03
C ASN A 406 -26.15 -15.15 -8.41
N THR A 407 -25.48 -14.65 -7.37
CA THR A 407 -25.86 -13.44 -6.64
C THR A 407 -24.80 -12.35 -6.85
N LEU A 408 -25.21 -11.21 -7.41
CA LEU A 408 -24.34 -10.04 -7.64
C LEU A 408 -24.33 -9.11 -6.42
N PRO A 409 -23.21 -8.40 -6.15
CA PRO A 409 -23.20 -7.26 -5.24
C PRO A 409 -24.21 -6.18 -5.65
N LYS A 410 -24.75 -5.44 -4.67
CA LYS A 410 -25.65 -4.31 -4.92
C LYS A 410 -24.88 -3.04 -5.28
N LEU A 411 -24.27 -3.02 -6.47
CA LEU A 411 -23.54 -1.89 -7.03
C LEU A 411 -24.13 -1.49 -8.39
N THR A 412 -24.23 -0.19 -8.68
CA THR A 412 -24.51 0.29 -10.04
C THR A 412 -23.28 0.13 -10.94
N PRO A 413 -23.40 0.12 -12.28
CA PRO A 413 -22.25 0.05 -13.19
C PRO A 413 -21.19 1.13 -12.93
N GLU A 414 -21.63 2.33 -12.52
CA GLU A 414 -20.76 3.46 -12.17
C GLU A 414 -20.02 3.20 -10.86
N GLN A 415 -20.72 2.72 -9.83
CA GLN A 415 -20.12 2.35 -8.55
C GLN A 415 -19.12 1.20 -8.73
N THR A 416 -19.51 0.13 -9.43
CA THR A 416 -18.65 -0.99 -9.85
C THR A 416 -17.39 -0.49 -10.54
N ARG A 417 -17.52 0.47 -11.46
CA ARG A 417 -16.36 1.04 -12.18
C ARG A 417 -15.42 1.83 -11.27
N VAL A 418 -15.95 2.61 -10.33
CA VAL A 418 -15.13 3.35 -9.35
C VAL A 418 -14.43 2.38 -8.40
N TYR A 419 -15.10 1.29 -7.97
CA TYR A 419 -14.50 0.21 -7.19
C TYR A 419 -13.31 -0.45 -7.92
N GLN A 420 -13.48 -0.78 -9.21
CA GLN A 420 -12.41 -1.30 -10.06
C GLN A 420 -11.23 -0.32 -10.20
N GLN A 421 -11.52 0.97 -10.38
CA GLN A 421 -10.49 2.00 -10.52
C GLN A 421 -9.66 2.16 -9.23
N ILE A 422 -10.31 2.24 -8.06
CA ILE A 422 -9.63 2.38 -6.77
C ILE A 422 -8.79 1.14 -6.44
N ALA A 423 -9.29 -0.06 -6.73
CA ALA A 423 -8.53 -1.30 -6.56
C ALA A 423 -7.27 -1.31 -7.45
N TRP A 424 -7.40 -0.95 -8.73
CA TRP A 424 -6.29 -0.87 -9.68
C TRP A 424 -5.25 0.19 -9.29
N ASP A 425 -5.70 1.41 -8.98
CA ASP A 425 -4.82 2.52 -8.62
C ASP A 425 -4.07 2.23 -7.32
N THR A 426 -4.72 1.63 -6.32
CA THR A 426 -4.07 1.20 -5.08
C THR A 426 -2.99 0.15 -5.35
N VAL A 427 -3.33 -0.93 -6.08
CA VAL A 427 -2.39 -2.04 -6.33
C VAL A 427 -1.21 -1.59 -7.20
N THR A 428 -1.45 -0.76 -8.22
CA THR A 428 -0.37 -0.25 -9.08
C THR A 428 0.51 0.77 -8.37
N GLN A 429 -0.05 1.64 -7.52
CA GLN A 429 0.74 2.52 -6.67
C GLN A 429 1.60 1.72 -5.70
N PHE A 430 1.00 0.81 -4.92
CA PHE A 430 1.70 0.00 -3.91
C PHE A 430 2.81 -0.85 -4.54
N LYS A 431 2.54 -1.49 -5.69
CA LYS A 431 3.54 -2.24 -6.47
C LYS A 431 4.68 -1.36 -6.99
N ARG A 432 4.39 -0.11 -7.41
CA ARG A 432 5.40 0.85 -7.88
C ARG A 432 6.24 1.42 -6.74
N SER A 433 5.64 1.63 -5.58
CA SER A 433 6.26 2.29 -4.42
C SER A 433 6.93 1.31 -3.45
N GLY A 434 6.74 0.01 -3.63
CA GLY A 434 7.13 -1.04 -2.68
C GLY A 434 6.28 -1.04 -1.40
N GLY A 435 5.15 -0.32 -1.39
CA GLY A 435 4.33 -0.06 -0.21
C GLY A 435 4.75 1.19 0.59
N SER A 436 5.58 2.06 0.03
CA SER A 436 6.17 3.19 0.79
C SER A 436 5.14 4.19 1.33
N GLU A 437 3.94 4.29 0.76
CA GLU A 437 2.89 5.17 1.30
C GLU A 437 2.41 4.80 2.72
N VAL A 438 2.67 3.57 3.20
CA VAL A 438 2.33 3.17 4.59
C VAL A 438 3.44 3.51 5.59
N GLY A 439 4.67 3.69 5.11
CA GLY A 439 5.84 3.99 5.94
C GLY A 439 5.89 5.44 6.43
N PHE A 440 6.49 5.65 7.59
CA PHE A 440 6.73 6.99 8.14
C PHE A 440 7.71 7.75 7.25
N LYS A 441 7.31 8.93 6.77
CA LYS A 441 8.15 9.78 5.91
C LYS A 441 9.35 10.28 6.71
N VAL A 442 10.55 10.14 6.15
CA VAL A 442 11.80 10.68 6.70
C VAL A 442 12.49 11.60 5.68
N PRO A 443 13.07 12.75 6.06
CA PRO A 443 13.18 13.31 7.41
C PRO A 443 11.83 13.63 8.05
N GLY A 444 11.75 13.49 9.36
CA GLY A 444 10.50 13.64 10.13
C GLY A 444 10.62 13.13 11.56
N ASN A 445 9.62 13.44 12.39
CA ASN A 445 9.49 12.93 13.75
C ASN A 445 8.42 11.83 13.79
N ILE A 446 8.72 10.72 14.48
CA ILE A 446 7.88 9.52 14.53
C ILE A 446 7.50 9.23 15.98
N ASP A 447 6.21 9.01 16.25
CA ASP A 447 5.72 8.67 17.58
C ASP A 447 6.18 7.24 17.93
N ALA A 448 6.92 7.09 19.03
CA ALA A 448 7.52 5.81 19.37
C ALA A 448 6.47 4.71 19.62
N ARG A 449 5.24 5.08 20.02
CA ARG A 449 4.13 4.15 20.23
C ARG A 449 3.58 3.59 18.93
N ALA A 450 3.83 4.22 17.78
CA ALA A 450 3.34 3.78 16.48
C ALA A 450 4.23 2.72 15.80
N HIS A 451 4.94 1.91 16.59
CA HIS A 451 5.69 0.75 16.13
C HIS A 451 4.75 -0.37 15.63
N ALA A 452 5.25 -1.26 14.78
CA ALA A 452 4.45 -2.28 14.07
C ALA A 452 3.78 -3.34 14.97
N ASN A 453 3.97 -3.29 16.29
CA ASN A 453 3.36 -4.23 17.25
C ASN A 453 2.32 -3.58 18.17
N ALA A 454 2.10 -2.26 18.08
CA ALA A 454 1.13 -1.53 18.89
C ALA A 454 0.03 -0.92 18.02
N ILE A 455 -1.23 -1.21 18.40
CA ILE A 455 -2.42 -0.81 17.64
C ILE A 455 -2.99 0.45 18.31
N PRO A 456 -3.10 1.60 17.61
CA PRO A 456 -3.71 2.81 18.16
C PRO A 456 -5.22 2.60 18.48
N PRO A 457 -5.86 3.50 19.23
CA PRO A 457 -5.28 4.65 19.93
C PRO A 457 -4.67 4.21 21.27
N PHE A 458 -3.52 4.79 21.60
CA PHE A 458 -2.73 4.39 22.77
C PHE A 458 -3.29 4.97 24.07
N ASN A 459 -3.20 4.23 25.17
CA ASN A 459 -3.61 4.73 26.50
C ASN A 459 -2.58 5.72 27.07
N ASP A 460 -1.31 5.45 26.81
CA ASP A 460 -0.17 6.13 27.44
C ASP A 460 0.43 7.19 26.51
N PRO A 461 0.98 8.31 27.03
CA PRO A 461 1.45 9.44 26.22
C PRO A 461 2.73 9.16 25.42
N HIS A 462 3.49 8.13 25.79
CA HIS A 462 4.75 7.67 25.19
C HIS A 462 4.92 6.15 25.42
N VAL A 463 6.00 5.52 24.93
CA VAL A 463 6.28 4.09 25.22
C VAL A 463 6.86 3.97 26.63
N ILE A 464 6.16 3.24 27.50
CA ILE A 464 6.47 3.11 28.92
C ILE A 464 6.94 1.71 29.33
N PHE A 465 7.62 1.64 30.48
CA PHE A 465 7.98 0.37 31.16
C PHE A 465 8.71 -0.62 30.25
N ILE A 466 9.62 -0.10 29.42
CA ILE A 466 10.39 -0.90 28.47
C ILE A 466 11.19 -1.96 29.23
N SER A 467 11.12 -3.20 28.73
CA SER A 467 11.63 -4.39 29.42
C SER A 467 12.69 -5.12 28.59
N ASN A 468 13.46 -6.01 29.23
CA ASN A 468 14.51 -6.76 28.56
C ASN A 468 14.01 -7.53 27.33
N GLY A 469 14.71 -7.40 26.21
CA GLY A 469 14.36 -8.08 24.96
C GLY A 469 13.15 -7.49 24.22
N SER A 470 12.63 -6.33 24.63
CA SER A 470 11.56 -5.63 23.89
C SER A 470 12.05 -5.20 22.50
N ASN A 471 11.16 -5.27 21.50
CA ASN A 471 11.48 -5.03 20.08
C ASN A 471 10.47 -4.06 19.45
N TYR A 472 10.99 -3.06 18.73
CA TYR A 472 10.19 -2.00 18.10
C TYR A 472 10.56 -1.83 16.63
N ASP A 473 9.72 -2.37 15.74
CA ASP A 473 9.83 -2.24 14.29
C ASP A 473 9.10 -0.98 13.78
N TYR A 474 9.78 -0.20 12.93
CA TYR A 474 9.22 0.97 12.26
C TYR A 474 9.49 0.87 10.75
N VAL A 475 8.41 0.89 9.95
CA VAL A 475 8.51 0.98 8.49
C VAL A 475 8.72 2.43 8.10
N LEU A 476 9.85 2.75 7.47
CA LEU A 476 10.22 4.10 7.03
C LEU A 476 10.06 4.27 5.52
N ASN A 477 9.78 5.50 5.09
CA ASN A 477 9.74 5.93 3.70
C ASN A 477 10.73 7.09 3.50
N ALA A 478 11.87 6.80 2.88
CA ALA A 478 12.89 7.80 2.54
C ALA A 478 12.77 8.21 1.07
N PRO A 479 12.64 9.51 0.73
CA PRO A 479 12.44 9.97 -0.64
C PRO A 479 13.69 9.77 -1.53
N THR A 480 14.87 9.64 -0.92
CA THR A 480 16.16 9.45 -1.59
C THR A 480 16.99 8.42 -0.82
N ALA A 481 17.83 7.65 -1.52
CA ALA A 481 18.81 6.80 -0.86
C ALA A 481 19.98 7.64 -0.34
N GLY A 482 20.52 7.30 0.83
CA GLY A 482 21.65 8.01 1.44
C GLY A 482 21.72 7.92 2.97
N PRO A 483 22.63 8.68 3.59
CA PRO A 483 22.78 8.74 5.03
C PRO A 483 21.77 9.70 5.69
N TYR A 484 21.14 9.21 6.75
CA TYR A 484 20.21 9.95 7.61
C TYR A 484 20.69 9.83 9.06
N GLU A 485 20.50 10.86 9.88
CA GLU A 485 20.78 10.82 11.32
C GLU A 485 19.50 10.52 12.11
N LEU A 486 19.50 9.41 12.84
CA LEU A 486 18.50 9.09 13.86
C LEU A 486 18.96 9.62 15.22
N ARG A 487 18.08 10.37 15.89
CA ARG A 487 18.12 10.66 17.33
C ARG A 487 16.86 10.09 17.96
N ILE A 488 16.96 9.53 19.17
CA ILE A 488 15.81 8.98 19.88
C ILE A 488 15.55 9.84 21.13
N SER A 489 14.31 10.25 21.33
CA SER A 489 13.85 11.03 22.49
C SER A 489 13.54 10.05 23.63
N ILE A 490 14.42 9.97 24.64
CA ILE A 490 14.38 8.96 25.72
C ILE A 490 14.40 9.65 27.10
N SER A 491 13.69 9.05 28.08
CA SER A 491 13.76 9.41 29.49
C SER A 491 14.32 8.25 30.30
N ALA A 492 15.41 8.48 31.05
CA ALA A 492 16.19 7.44 31.74
C ALA A 492 16.81 7.96 33.06
N ASP A 493 16.55 7.29 34.18
CA ASP A 493 16.94 7.73 35.54
C ASP A 493 18.43 7.56 35.89
N LYS A 494 19.17 6.76 35.11
CA LYS A 494 20.57 6.36 35.37
C LYS A 494 21.29 5.98 34.06
N PRO A 495 22.63 5.99 34.00
CA PRO A 495 23.38 5.65 32.78
C PRO A 495 23.36 4.14 32.47
N GLY A 496 23.83 3.77 31.28
CA GLY A 496 23.90 2.40 30.78
C GLY A 496 22.58 1.84 30.25
N HIS A 497 21.60 2.70 29.98
CA HIS A 497 20.41 2.32 29.23
C HIS A 497 20.72 2.36 27.73
N GLN A 498 20.72 1.21 27.06
CA GLN A 498 21.03 1.12 25.63
C GLN A 498 19.85 0.62 24.80
N LEU A 499 19.82 1.07 23.54
CA LEU A 499 19.06 0.47 22.44
C LEU A 499 20.06 0.00 21.38
N GLU A 500 19.94 -1.25 20.95
CA GLU A 500 20.59 -1.70 19.72
C GLU A 500 19.75 -1.23 18.52
N VAL A 501 20.41 -0.63 17.53
CA VAL A 501 19.78 -0.07 16.33
C VAL A 501 20.16 -0.91 15.12
N THR A 502 19.17 -1.51 14.48
CA THR A 502 19.30 -2.30 13.25
C THR A 502 18.51 -1.64 12.12
N SER A 503 19.09 -1.53 10.93
CA SER A 503 18.44 -0.95 9.74
C SER A 503 18.54 -1.90 8.57
N ASN A 504 17.40 -2.24 7.95
CA ASN A 504 17.31 -3.24 6.88
C ASN A 504 18.07 -4.54 7.23
N HIS A 505 17.83 -5.07 8.44
CA HIS A 505 18.42 -6.30 8.99
C HIS A 505 19.94 -6.29 9.17
N LYS A 506 20.55 -5.10 9.18
CA LYS A 506 21.96 -4.90 9.51
C LYS A 506 22.11 -4.05 10.77
N LEU A 507 22.91 -4.54 11.72
CA LEU A 507 23.34 -3.78 12.89
C LEU A 507 24.00 -2.47 12.44
N VAL A 508 23.51 -1.35 12.98
CA VAL A 508 24.10 -0.02 12.81
C VAL A 508 25.01 0.29 14.01
N GLY A 509 24.59 -0.13 15.21
CA GLY A 509 25.30 0.06 16.48
C GLY A 509 24.31 0.33 17.61
N ASN A 510 24.84 0.65 18.79
CA ASN A 510 24.03 0.95 19.96
C ASN A 510 23.95 2.47 20.19
N VAL A 511 22.82 2.95 20.68
CA VAL A 511 22.69 4.30 21.27
C VAL A 511 22.46 4.18 22.77
N GLU A 512 23.10 5.04 23.55
CA GLU A 512 22.87 5.16 25.00
C GLU A 512 21.90 6.32 25.27
N ALA A 513 20.92 6.07 26.16
CA ALA A 513 19.98 7.08 26.58
C ALA A 513 20.67 8.13 27.50
N PRO A 514 20.46 9.43 27.27
CA PRO A 514 20.92 10.46 28.19
C PRO A 514 20.23 10.33 29.55
N VAL A 515 20.97 10.55 30.63
CA VAL A 515 20.42 10.54 32.00
C VAL A 515 19.59 11.80 32.21
N SER A 516 18.34 11.64 32.63
CA SER A 516 17.38 12.72 32.84
C SER A 516 16.70 12.66 34.21
N THR A 517 16.46 13.82 34.80
CA THR A 517 15.80 13.94 36.10
C THR A 517 14.30 14.17 35.95
N GLY A 518 13.49 13.48 36.75
CA GLY A 518 12.05 13.77 36.87
C GLY A 518 11.19 13.36 35.67
N GLY A 519 11.65 12.43 34.83
CA GLY A 519 10.90 11.94 33.66
C GLY A 519 10.98 12.85 32.43
N ALA A 520 11.94 13.78 32.38
CA ALA A 520 12.18 14.60 31.21
C ALA A 520 12.80 13.77 30.07
N PHE A 521 12.37 14.01 28.82
CA PHE A 521 12.96 13.40 27.64
C PHE A 521 14.14 14.22 27.11
N ALA A 522 15.19 13.53 26.66
CA ALA A 522 16.31 14.12 25.96
C ALA A 522 16.76 13.24 24.79
N ASP A 523 17.35 13.85 23.78
CA ASP A 523 17.77 13.15 22.56
C ASP A 523 19.10 12.41 22.75
N THR A 524 19.17 11.17 22.26
CA THR A 524 20.44 10.44 22.13
C THR A 524 21.44 11.20 21.24
N LEU A 525 22.72 10.85 21.37
CA LEU A 525 23.68 11.14 20.30
C LEU A 525 23.18 10.55 18.96
N PRO A 526 23.44 11.23 17.82
CA PRO A 526 22.94 10.78 16.53
C PRO A 526 23.67 9.52 16.05
N ILE A 527 22.91 8.58 15.48
CA ILE A 527 23.45 7.41 14.76
C ILE A 527 23.06 7.47 13.28
N THR A 528 23.99 7.12 12.39
CA THR A 528 23.77 7.25 10.93
C THR A 528 23.11 6.00 10.34
N LEU A 529 21.86 6.14 9.92
CA LEU A 529 21.14 5.14 9.13
C LEU A 529 21.47 5.30 7.64
N ASN A 530 21.87 4.22 6.96
CA ASN A 530 22.05 4.22 5.51
C ASN A 530 20.79 3.66 4.84
N LEU A 531 19.89 4.56 4.43
CA LEU A 531 18.57 4.21 3.91
C LEU A 531 18.57 4.07 2.38
N LYS A 532 17.75 3.16 1.89
CA LYS A 532 17.35 3.03 0.47
C LYS A 532 16.27 4.06 0.15
N ALA A 533 16.08 4.41 -1.11
CA ALA A 533 14.89 5.15 -1.53
C ALA A 533 13.64 4.25 -1.40
N GLY A 534 12.52 4.82 -0.93
CA GLY A 534 11.29 4.10 -0.61
C GLY A 534 11.35 3.40 0.75
N VAL A 535 10.85 2.16 0.80
CA VAL A 535 10.67 1.38 2.03
C VAL A 535 12.00 0.97 2.66
N ASN A 536 12.11 1.18 3.97
CA ASN A 536 13.15 0.63 4.83
C ASN A 536 12.52 0.08 6.12
N LEU A 537 13.18 -0.90 6.76
CA LEU A 537 12.88 -1.28 8.14
C LEU A 537 13.91 -0.66 9.08
N LEU A 538 13.44 -0.02 10.16
CA LEU A 538 14.21 0.33 11.34
C LEU A 538 13.73 -0.55 12.49
N HIS A 539 14.66 -1.23 13.16
CA HIS A 539 14.42 -2.11 14.29
C HIS A 539 15.20 -1.58 15.50
N LEU A 540 14.52 -1.40 16.62
CA LEU A 540 15.14 -1.10 17.91
C LEU A 540 14.97 -2.30 18.85
N HIS A 541 16.08 -2.77 19.42
CA HIS A 541 16.11 -3.86 20.39
C HIS A 541 16.65 -3.38 21.75
N VAL A 542 16.13 -3.97 22.83
CA VAL A 542 16.48 -3.63 24.22
C VAL A 542 17.34 -4.75 24.84
N PRO A 543 18.67 -4.63 24.89
CA PRO A 543 19.57 -5.73 25.26
C PRO A 543 19.72 -5.96 26.78
N GLU A 544 19.24 -5.05 27.64
CA GLU A 544 19.35 -5.17 29.10
C GLU A 544 18.04 -4.91 29.85
N ASN A 545 17.88 -5.56 31.01
CA ASN A 545 16.72 -5.39 31.87
C ASN A 545 16.80 -4.12 32.75
N ARG A 546 16.42 -2.97 32.19
CA ARG A 546 16.30 -1.72 32.94
C ARG A 546 15.08 -0.92 32.43
N PRO A 547 14.24 -0.33 33.30
CA PRO A 547 13.08 0.43 32.87
C PRO A 547 13.46 1.84 32.43
N TYR A 548 13.06 2.20 31.22
CA TYR A 548 13.12 3.56 30.66
C TYR A 548 11.97 3.75 29.67
N ASP A 549 11.76 5.00 29.25
CA ASP A 549 10.63 5.40 28.41
C ASP A 549 11.13 6.02 27.10
N ILE A 550 10.46 5.75 25.96
CA ILE A 550 10.76 6.36 24.66
C ILE A 550 9.56 7.17 24.16
N ASP A 551 9.79 8.44 23.83
CA ASP A 551 8.78 9.37 23.33
C ASP A 551 8.67 9.34 21.78
N SER A 552 9.80 9.57 21.09
CA SER A 552 9.80 9.78 19.64
C SER A 552 11.14 9.49 18.98
N LEU A 553 11.11 9.25 17.66
CA LEU A 553 12.28 9.02 16.82
C LEU A 553 12.40 10.17 15.81
N LYS A 554 13.47 10.97 15.95
CA LYS A 554 13.74 12.15 15.11
C LYS A 554 14.76 11.76 14.05
N ILE A 555 14.32 11.67 12.79
CA ILE A 555 15.19 11.29 11.66
C ILE A 555 15.42 12.50 10.76
N THR A 556 16.70 12.83 10.55
CA THR A 556 17.20 14.03 9.85
C THR A 556 18.12 13.63 8.68
N THR A 557 18.41 14.52 7.73
CA THR A 557 19.51 14.28 6.78
C THR A 557 20.86 14.37 7.51
N LEU A 558 21.89 13.65 7.04
CA LEU A 558 23.25 13.76 7.59
C LEU A 558 23.74 15.23 7.58
N GLY A 559 24.22 15.72 8.71
CA GLY A 559 24.63 17.11 8.91
C GLY A 559 23.50 18.14 8.81
N GLY A 560 22.24 17.70 8.82
CA GLY A 560 21.07 18.57 8.73
C GLY A 560 20.79 19.37 9.99
N SER A 561 20.01 20.44 9.84
CA SER A 561 19.40 21.13 10.98
C SER A 561 18.43 20.22 11.75
N ALA A 562 18.12 20.60 12.99
CA ALA A 562 17.01 20.01 13.73
C ALA A 562 15.70 20.11 12.92
N LEU A 563 14.77 19.19 13.20
CA LEU A 563 13.46 19.16 12.53
C LEU A 563 12.71 20.47 12.80
N LEU A 564 12.21 21.09 11.72
CA LEU A 564 11.43 22.34 11.78
C LEU A 564 10.01 22.12 12.35
N ASN A 565 9.58 20.87 12.43
CA ASN A 565 8.33 20.48 13.09
C ASN A 565 8.59 19.18 13.86
N THR A 566 8.17 19.14 15.12
CA THR A 566 8.32 18.00 16.03
C THR A 566 6.94 17.38 16.31
N LEU A 567 6.78 16.61 17.39
CA LEU A 567 5.50 15.98 17.71
C LEU A 567 4.90 16.72 18.91
N PRO A 568 3.64 17.18 18.84
CA PRO A 568 3.01 17.80 19.99
C PRO A 568 2.89 16.78 21.13
N LEU A 569 3.40 17.16 22.29
CA LEU A 569 3.52 16.32 23.47
C LEU A 569 2.35 16.54 24.43
N THR A 570 2.09 15.55 25.28
CA THR A 570 1.05 15.61 26.31
C THR A 570 1.42 14.74 27.51
N ASN A 571 1.00 15.12 28.71
CA ASN A 571 1.10 14.29 29.92
C ASN A 571 -0.24 13.64 30.30
N PHE A 572 -1.19 13.53 29.36
CA PHE A 572 -2.48 12.90 29.62
C PHE A 572 -2.33 11.38 29.77
N TRP A 573 -2.18 10.93 31.02
CA TRP A 573 -2.24 9.52 31.42
C TRP A 573 -3.68 9.00 31.43
N ALA A 574 -3.97 7.89 30.75
CA ALA A 574 -5.29 7.26 30.79
C ALA A 574 -5.51 6.43 32.07
N PHE A 575 -6.54 6.76 32.85
CA PHE A 575 -6.87 6.05 34.10
C PHE A 575 -8.24 5.33 34.06
N ASN A 576 -8.80 5.09 32.88
CA ASN A 576 -10.06 4.35 32.64
C ASN A 576 -11.17 4.59 33.70
N PRO A 577 -11.58 5.87 33.91
CA PRO A 577 -12.43 6.29 35.02
C PRO A 577 -13.83 5.66 35.02
N GLU A 578 -14.34 5.39 36.22
CA GLU A 578 -15.73 5.03 36.47
C GLU A 578 -16.47 6.21 37.15
N ILE A 579 -17.63 6.60 36.62
CA ILE A 579 -18.50 7.64 37.18
C ILE A 579 -19.96 7.14 37.28
N ASN A 580 -20.77 7.79 38.11
CA ASN A 580 -22.21 7.52 38.19
C ASN A 580 -22.96 8.26 37.07
N ALA A 581 -24.09 7.71 36.61
CA ALA A 581 -24.98 8.36 35.65
C ALA A 581 -25.38 9.77 36.10
N GLY A 582 -25.25 10.75 35.21
CA GLY A 582 -25.52 12.17 35.47
C GLY A 582 -24.37 12.96 36.11
N ALA A 583 -23.28 12.31 36.54
CA ALA A 583 -22.03 13.01 36.86
C ALA A 583 -21.25 13.35 35.58
N ALA A 584 -20.35 14.34 35.67
CA ALA A 584 -19.37 14.64 34.63
C ALA A 584 -17.97 14.17 35.06
N TYR A 585 -17.19 13.64 34.12
CA TYR A 585 -15.76 13.40 34.33
C TYR A 585 -14.97 14.66 33.97
N THR A 586 -14.02 15.07 34.82
CA THR A 586 -13.08 16.15 34.51
C THR A 586 -11.66 15.70 34.78
N LYS A 587 -10.71 16.12 33.94
CA LYS A 587 -9.28 15.92 34.15
C LYS A 587 -8.45 17.06 33.59
N ASP A 588 -7.47 17.47 34.37
CA ASP A 588 -6.46 18.46 33.99
C ASP A 588 -5.21 17.78 33.43
N PHE A 589 -4.58 18.41 32.45
CA PHE A 589 -3.36 17.94 31.78
C PHE A 589 -2.60 19.09 31.11
N ASN A 590 -1.37 18.81 30.67
CA ASN A 590 -0.57 19.69 29.84
C ASN A 590 -0.47 19.16 28.41
N VAL A 591 -0.44 20.11 27.46
CA VAL A 591 0.05 19.92 26.10
C VAL A 591 1.14 20.94 25.82
N TRP A 592 2.20 20.55 25.13
CA TRP A 592 3.30 21.43 24.75
C TRP A 592 3.98 20.90 23.48
N ASP A 593 4.73 21.76 22.80
CA ASP A 593 5.43 21.45 21.57
C ASP A 593 6.70 22.30 21.50
N ALA A 594 7.68 21.92 20.67
CA ALA A 594 8.97 22.62 20.64
C ALA A 594 8.90 23.93 19.83
N GLU A 595 8.09 23.97 18.77
CA GLU A 595 7.93 25.11 17.88
C GLU A 595 6.57 25.81 18.01
N THR A 596 5.51 25.08 18.35
CA THR A 596 4.15 25.59 18.52
C THR A 596 3.90 25.96 19.98
N LYS A 597 3.57 27.24 20.23
CA LYS A 597 3.11 27.66 21.56
C LYS A 597 1.83 26.93 21.96
N ASP A 598 1.61 26.78 23.26
CA ASP A 598 0.46 26.06 23.77
C ASP A 598 -0.88 26.73 23.45
N ASP A 599 -0.96 28.05 23.28
CA ASP A 599 -2.15 28.73 22.74
C ASP A 599 -2.45 28.39 21.26
N GLY A 600 -1.43 27.99 20.50
CA GLY A 600 -1.55 27.47 19.13
C GLY A 600 -1.89 25.98 19.02
N LEU A 601 -1.73 25.19 20.10
CA LEU A 601 -1.98 23.74 20.08
C LEU A 601 -3.48 23.41 20.07
N LYS A 602 -3.97 22.94 18.92
CA LYS A 602 -5.34 22.49 18.75
C LYS A 602 -5.54 21.15 19.45
N VAL A 603 -6.40 21.12 20.47
CA VAL A 603 -6.79 19.88 21.14
C VAL A 603 -8.27 19.60 20.86
N THR A 604 -8.56 18.38 20.41
CA THR A 604 -9.92 17.89 20.12
C THR A 604 -10.12 16.54 20.78
N ALA A 605 -11.35 16.21 21.20
CA ALA A 605 -11.66 14.90 21.75
C ALA A 605 -13.02 14.39 21.26
N ILE A 606 -13.11 13.07 21.04
CA ILE A 606 -14.21 12.38 20.37
C ILE A 606 -14.51 11.02 21.01
N SER A 607 -15.71 10.48 20.82
CA SER A 607 -16.24 9.27 21.43
C SER A 607 -16.55 8.17 20.40
N ASN A 608 -16.23 6.91 20.70
CA ASN A 608 -16.69 5.77 19.90
C ASN A 608 -18.16 5.37 20.17
N ASN A 609 -18.83 6.00 21.14
CA ASN A 609 -20.20 5.70 21.55
C ASN A 609 -21.00 7.00 21.70
N GLN A 610 -21.48 7.52 20.57
CA GLN A 610 -22.24 8.77 20.49
C GLN A 610 -23.58 8.74 21.26
N THR A 611 -24.11 7.56 21.58
CA THR A 611 -25.34 7.41 22.38
C THR A 611 -25.06 7.67 23.87
N LEU A 612 -23.95 7.17 24.40
CA LEU A 612 -23.56 7.36 25.80
C LEU A 612 -22.86 8.69 26.03
N VAL A 613 -21.94 9.06 25.13
CA VAL A 613 -21.21 10.32 25.13
C VAL A 613 -21.22 10.88 23.70
N PRO A 614 -22.13 11.80 23.37
CA PRO A 614 -22.05 12.59 22.14
C PRO A 614 -20.81 13.48 22.14
N ASP A 615 -20.16 13.68 20.99
CA ASP A 615 -18.97 14.55 20.89
C ASP A 615 -19.25 15.99 21.35
N ALA A 616 -20.48 16.49 21.14
CA ALA A 616 -20.91 17.81 21.60
C ALA A 616 -20.91 17.97 23.14
N ASN A 617 -20.87 16.87 23.90
CA ASN A 617 -20.75 16.86 25.35
C ASN A 617 -19.30 16.71 25.84
N ILE A 618 -18.33 16.66 24.93
CA ILE A 618 -16.90 16.62 25.24
C ILE A 618 -16.34 18.02 25.03
N LYS A 619 -15.83 18.63 26.11
CA LYS A 619 -15.17 19.93 26.06
C LYS A 619 -13.69 19.77 26.38
N VAL A 620 -12.84 20.45 25.63
CA VAL A 620 -11.44 20.67 26.02
C VAL A 620 -11.24 22.17 26.13
N GLU A 621 -10.89 22.62 27.33
CA GLU A 621 -10.74 24.02 27.71
C GLU A 621 -9.24 24.32 27.94
N ALA A 622 -8.81 25.53 27.59
CA ALA A 622 -7.46 26.04 27.87
C ALA A 622 -7.53 27.10 28.98
N GLY A 623 -6.51 27.12 29.86
CA GLY A 623 -6.47 28.01 31.03
C GLY A 623 -5.39 27.57 32.02
N ASP A 624 -5.19 28.33 33.10
CA ASP A 624 -4.28 27.98 34.20
C ASP A 624 -4.99 27.12 35.26
N PHE A 625 -5.02 25.80 35.05
CA PHE A 625 -5.67 24.86 35.97
C PHE A 625 -4.69 24.38 37.04
N LYS A 626 -5.00 24.64 38.32
CA LYS A 626 -4.16 24.29 39.47
C LYS A 626 -4.73 23.07 40.17
N GLY A 627 -3.99 21.96 40.12
CA GLY A 627 -4.30 20.75 40.87
C GLY A 627 -4.03 20.90 42.36
N GLU A 628 -4.58 19.98 43.16
CA GLU A 628 -4.54 20.01 44.64
C GLU A 628 -3.13 20.14 45.24
N TRP A 629 -2.11 19.66 44.52
CA TRP A 629 -0.70 19.66 44.94
C TRP A 629 0.11 20.83 44.36
N GLY A 630 -0.55 21.90 43.90
CA GLY A 630 0.10 23.09 43.30
C GLY A 630 0.64 22.88 41.88
N GLN A 631 0.43 21.70 41.30
CA GLN A 631 0.79 21.36 39.93
C GLN A 631 -0.11 22.10 38.91
N HIS A 632 0.51 22.73 37.92
CA HIS A 632 -0.17 23.50 36.88
C HIS A 632 -0.45 22.65 35.63
N SER A 633 -1.59 22.90 35.00
CA SER A 633 -2.07 22.25 33.77
C SER A 633 -2.67 23.28 32.82
N ASN A 634 -2.23 23.30 31.56
CA ASN A 634 -2.71 24.25 30.55
C ASN A 634 -3.95 23.78 29.75
N ARG A 635 -4.48 22.58 30.06
CA ARG A 635 -5.72 22.02 29.52
C ARG A 635 -6.57 21.34 30.58
N ARG A 636 -7.89 21.38 30.37
CA ARG A 636 -8.91 20.60 31.09
C ARG A 636 -9.81 19.91 30.06
N ILE A 637 -10.02 18.60 30.20
CA ILE A 637 -11.12 17.90 29.54
C ILE A 637 -12.30 17.79 30.50
N ALA A 638 -13.51 18.03 30.00
CA ALA A 638 -14.76 17.73 30.66
C ALA A 638 -15.63 16.86 29.75
N VAL A 639 -16.11 15.72 30.27
CA VAL A 639 -16.94 14.75 29.55
C VAL A 639 -18.25 14.56 30.31
N THR A 640 -19.37 14.88 29.67
CA THR A 640 -20.71 14.73 30.26
C THR A 640 -21.50 13.65 29.50
N PRO A 641 -21.74 12.47 30.09
CA PRO A 641 -22.61 11.46 29.48
C PRO A 641 -24.03 11.98 29.22
N ALA A 642 -24.71 11.41 28.24
CA ALA A 642 -26.12 11.67 28.01
C ALA A 642 -26.96 11.24 29.23
N ALA A 643 -27.97 12.05 29.57
CA ALA A 643 -28.74 11.86 30.80
C ALA A 643 -29.43 10.49 30.85
N GLY A 644 -29.26 9.78 31.97
CA GLY A 644 -29.83 8.45 32.19
C GLY A 644 -29.19 7.30 31.39
N GLN A 645 -28.12 7.55 30.63
CA GLN A 645 -27.37 6.50 29.94
C GLN A 645 -26.30 5.88 30.84
N THR A 646 -26.05 4.58 30.66
CA THR A 646 -24.99 3.81 31.33
C THR A 646 -24.22 2.96 30.31
N GLY A 647 -23.04 2.46 30.68
CA GLY A 647 -22.19 1.61 29.81
C GLY A 647 -20.74 2.09 29.75
N GLN A 648 -20.12 1.95 28.57
CA GLN A 648 -18.74 2.38 28.31
C GLN A 648 -18.62 3.15 26.98
N ALA A 649 -17.71 4.14 26.97
CA ALA A 649 -17.29 4.88 25.79
C ALA A 649 -15.77 5.04 25.81
N LYS A 650 -15.09 4.70 24.72
CA LYS A 650 -13.70 5.09 24.50
C LYS A 650 -13.69 6.55 24.05
N ILE A 651 -13.05 7.40 24.82
CA ILE A 651 -12.79 8.80 24.51
C ILE A 651 -11.37 8.91 23.98
N ILE A 652 -11.20 9.54 22.83
CA ILE A 652 -9.90 9.73 22.16
C ILE A 652 -9.62 11.23 22.15
N ILE A 653 -8.50 11.64 22.74
CA ILE A 653 -8.00 13.02 22.72
C ILE A 653 -6.88 13.08 21.67
N THR A 654 -6.95 14.06 20.77
CA THR A 654 -5.90 14.37 19.80
C THR A 654 -5.37 15.78 20.04
N VAL A 655 -4.06 15.89 20.20
CA VAL A 655 -3.31 17.15 20.12
C VAL A 655 -2.77 17.28 18.69
N GLN A 656 -2.93 18.45 18.08
CA GLN A 656 -2.37 18.80 16.77
C GLN A 656 -1.61 20.12 16.87
N ASP A 657 -0.44 20.17 16.24
CA ASP A 657 0.40 21.36 16.13
C ASP A 657 0.02 22.27 14.94
N ALA A 658 0.86 23.28 14.66
CA ALA A 658 0.66 24.21 13.56
C ALA A 658 1.03 23.64 12.16
N GLY A 659 1.96 22.68 12.06
CA GLY A 659 2.39 22.10 10.77
C GLY A 659 1.60 20.86 10.34
N GLY A 660 0.78 20.29 11.23
CA GLY A 660 -0.12 19.18 10.98
C GLY A 660 0.26 17.83 11.60
N LEU A 661 1.34 17.73 12.40
CA LEU A 661 1.59 16.49 13.16
C LEU A 661 0.64 16.40 14.36
N LYS A 662 0.41 15.16 14.79
CA LYS A 662 -0.63 14.80 15.75
C LYS A 662 -0.12 13.78 16.75
N ARG A 663 -0.54 13.93 18.00
CA ARG A 663 -0.43 12.91 19.04
C ARG A 663 -1.81 12.61 19.60
N ALA A 664 -2.23 11.35 19.50
CA ALA A 664 -3.45 10.85 20.12
C ALA A 664 -3.16 10.08 21.42
N VAL A 665 -4.11 10.13 22.35
CA VAL A 665 -4.24 9.25 23.53
C VAL A 665 -5.73 8.90 23.73
N ALA A 666 -6.03 7.79 24.38
CA ALA A 666 -7.40 7.37 24.63
C ALA A 666 -7.62 6.81 26.04
N PHE A 667 -8.85 6.90 26.54
CA PHE A 667 -9.27 6.27 27.79
C PHE A 667 -10.70 5.75 27.68
N ASN A 668 -11.03 4.71 28.45
CA ASN A 668 -12.38 4.17 28.53
C ASN A 668 -13.11 4.82 29.70
N LEU A 669 -14.10 5.66 29.42
CA LEU A 669 -15.03 6.17 30.44
C LEU A 669 -16.14 5.15 30.65
N LYS A 670 -16.38 4.77 31.91
CA LYS A 670 -17.49 3.90 32.31
C LYS A 670 -18.52 4.69 33.12
N VAL A 671 -19.78 4.54 32.76
CA VAL A 671 -20.91 5.19 33.43
C VAL A 671 -21.79 4.11 34.06
N LYS A 672 -22.00 4.20 35.38
CA LYS A 672 -22.75 3.24 36.21
C LYS A 672 -24.12 3.78 36.61
#